data_AF-W3XGX5-F1
#
_entry.id   AF-W3XGX5-F1
#
_cell.length_a   1.000
_cell.length_b   1.000
_cell.length_c   1.000
_cell.angle_alpha   90.00
_cell.angle_beta   90.00
_cell.angle_gamma   90.00
#
_symmetry.space_group_name_H-M   'P 1'
#
loop_
_entity.id
_entity.type
_entity.pdbx_description
1 polymer ?
#
loop_
_entity_poly.entity_id
_entity_poly.type
_entity_poly.pdbx_seq_one_letter_code
_entity_poly.pdbx_strand_id
1 'polypeptide(L)'
;MMRLLYQDDGSRYKFTSDSCSDIPPYAILSHTWGTDEIKFADIIESEGEGTWQNRAAYRKIKFCADQARQHGLQHFWIDTCCVDKLAYVELQNAINSMFRWYRDASRCYVYLDDVSKQESPMPHTKREAAPWEIAFRNSRWFTRGWTLQELLAPKKVDFYSREGIWIGDKQSLESLICDITHIPARALRGTPLCKFSLSERESWIRNRRTKYEEDMAYSLLGIFDVYLPLIYGEGKTNAMRRLREEIEKTKFQKGEIVPRRIRNNMLERSPCISCRQHSSAVSGPYEKYVCTSRERELKEIHRILAPSDTHRVVVLHGRGGVGKTHVAMSYAKRYQNHYDDVFFVNMKNTASIQQSFTNVARQIIRRNPGSNYLGSLNLQHEHQDVVEAVKMWFSLPGNTNWLLIFDNYGNACSNSHADDLDMDIRNHIPLANRGSIIITTRIPKINIGYSISINKLESIGEAVEILSVTSGREDLQDGEFSPAYWAILIVIKDKYVACLLERLGKFPLAISTAGSYLRHNSITIAEYLLLLEKRLSSSVSRLDSHQDRALHAVWNLSYEKVQIQSPVAAHLLQLYAYFDNDDLWFELVRSCAQQKGLAWVYELDDELTFNMAMDTLHAYRLVELQTSNSWLTDSNTYRIHNSLHDWIAQTLLSNADGRLSPLALKCIAANITTQNNFDSWLLQRRLLSHAIRAYASLREDNDDLNWALHRIGVLYAYHDRQKEAEAIFMRVIQGYEKILGPDHAETFDVVNSLGVLYANQGKVQEAECMYNRALRGYEAAWGPDHTETLRMVYNLGLLYTNQGLLGKALGMFGRALRGYERAMGHVQAMNSCPAIRATWNLQPLLSGQNQPAEIRKYCQRAYDYVQALTGPACEDFQSFKDTLLELDQPRSGKSICYTRFLVAKC
;
A
#
# COMPACT_ATOMS: atom_id res chain seq x y z
N MET A 1 9.07 -32.12 10.00
CA MET A 1 8.89 -33.04 11.13
C MET A 1 7.53 -33.71 10.95
N MET A 2 7.50 -35.04 10.82
CA MET A 2 6.28 -35.82 10.63
C MET A 2 6.35 -37.08 11.50
N ARG A 3 5.27 -37.38 12.21
CA ARG A 3 5.15 -38.58 13.04
C ARG A 3 4.13 -39.54 12.47
N LEU A 4 4.45 -40.82 12.43
CA LEU A 4 3.59 -41.87 11.94
C LEU A 4 3.21 -42.81 13.08
N LEU A 5 2.01 -43.39 13.00
CA LEU A 5 1.61 -44.51 13.82
C LEU A 5 1.99 -45.82 13.12
N TYR A 6 2.45 -46.79 13.91
CA TYR A 6 2.57 -48.18 13.49
C TYR A 6 2.09 -49.09 14.62
N GLN A 7 1.78 -50.33 14.27
CA GLN A 7 1.42 -51.34 15.24
C GLN A 7 2.63 -52.25 15.50
N ASP A 8 3.07 -52.30 16.75
CA ASP A 8 4.15 -53.17 17.22
C ASP A 8 3.69 -54.64 17.31
N ASP A 9 4.61 -55.60 17.42
CA ASP A 9 4.35 -57.04 17.45
C ASP A 9 3.36 -57.45 18.56
N GLY A 10 3.26 -56.63 19.62
CA GLY A 10 2.29 -56.77 20.71
C GLY A 10 0.92 -56.14 20.46
N SER A 11 0.55 -55.83 19.22
CA SER A 11 -0.71 -55.18 18.81
C SER A 11 -0.96 -53.77 19.38
N ARG A 12 0.07 -53.13 19.96
CA ARG A 12 0.01 -51.75 20.50
C ARG A 12 0.42 -50.73 19.44
N TYR A 13 -0.25 -49.57 19.43
CA TYR A 13 0.09 -48.47 18.53
C TYR A 13 1.17 -47.59 19.15
N LYS A 14 2.22 -47.29 18.38
CA LYS A 14 3.34 -46.43 18.78
C LYS A 14 3.64 -45.40 17.71
N PHE A 15 4.26 -44.30 18.11
CA PHE A 15 4.77 -43.29 17.19
C PHE A 15 6.19 -43.62 16.73
N THR A 16 6.51 -43.27 15.48
CA THR A 16 7.88 -43.18 15.00
C THR A 16 8.61 -42.00 15.65
N SER A 17 9.95 -42.04 15.70
CA SER A 17 10.76 -40.88 16.09
C SER A 17 10.58 -39.72 15.10
N ASP A 18 10.65 -38.48 15.61
CA ASP A 18 10.58 -37.26 14.80
C ASP A 18 11.73 -37.20 13.79
N SER A 19 11.44 -37.44 12.51
CA SER A 19 12.41 -37.45 11.41
C SER A 19 11.98 -36.48 10.29
N CYS A 20 12.97 -35.82 9.66
CA CYS A 20 12.78 -34.94 8.51
C CYS A 20 13.37 -35.49 7.20
N SER A 21 14.26 -36.49 7.24
CA SER A 21 15.01 -36.96 6.08
C SER A 21 14.57 -38.33 5.56
N ASP A 22 14.02 -39.21 6.42
CA ASP A 22 13.70 -40.59 6.08
C ASP A 22 12.31 -40.97 6.60
N ILE A 23 11.26 -40.72 5.80
CA ILE A 23 9.87 -41.06 6.13
C ILE A 23 9.53 -42.40 5.43
N PRO A 24 9.18 -43.47 6.17
CA PRO A 24 8.85 -44.77 5.58
C PRO A 24 7.52 -44.71 4.82
N PRO A 25 7.25 -45.62 3.86
CA PRO A 25 5.96 -45.67 3.16
C PRO A 25 4.78 -45.77 4.14
N TYR A 26 3.81 -44.87 3.99
CA TYR A 26 2.67 -44.77 4.90
C TYR A 26 1.33 -44.59 4.19
N ALA A 27 0.26 -45.02 4.86
CA ALA A 27 -1.11 -44.66 4.51
C ALA A 27 -1.56 -43.39 5.25
N ILE A 28 -2.52 -42.66 4.71
CA ILE A 28 -3.07 -41.45 5.36
C ILE A 28 -4.59 -41.56 5.49
N LEU A 29 -5.14 -41.22 6.66
CA LEU A 29 -6.59 -41.19 6.88
C LEU A 29 -7.14 -39.80 6.65
N SER A 30 -8.14 -39.71 5.78
CA SER A 30 -9.01 -38.55 5.60
C SER A 30 -10.38 -38.86 6.20
N HIS A 31 -10.85 -38.02 7.12
CA HIS A 31 -12.08 -38.27 7.89
C HIS A 31 -12.71 -36.97 8.39
N THR A 32 -13.98 -37.03 8.80
CA THR A 32 -14.65 -35.92 9.48
C THR A 32 -14.50 -36.04 10.99
N TRP A 33 -14.13 -34.96 11.67
CA TRP A 33 -14.02 -34.96 13.13
C TRP A 33 -15.40 -35.02 13.80
N GLY A 34 -15.50 -35.85 14.84
CA GLY A 34 -16.61 -35.92 15.78
C GLY A 34 -16.34 -35.17 17.09
N THR A 35 -17.24 -35.34 18.06
CA THR A 35 -17.10 -34.80 19.41
C THR A 35 -16.14 -35.62 20.28
N ASP A 36 -15.95 -36.90 19.94
CA ASP A 36 -15.02 -37.83 20.58
C ASP A 36 -13.97 -38.23 19.54
N GLU A 37 -12.77 -37.67 19.62
CA GLU A 37 -11.62 -37.96 18.73
C GLU A 37 -10.39 -38.27 19.59
N ILE A 38 -9.60 -39.25 19.16
CA ILE A 38 -8.34 -39.60 19.84
C ILE A 38 -7.28 -38.58 19.45
N LYS A 39 -6.72 -37.90 20.45
CA LYS A 39 -5.68 -36.88 20.31
C LYS A 39 -4.30 -37.47 20.55
N PHE A 40 -3.27 -36.68 20.24
CA PHE A 40 -1.87 -37.04 20.49
C PHE A 40 -1.62 -37.42 21.95
N ALA A 41 -2.09 -36.58 22.89
CA ALA A 41 -1.90 -36.80 24.32
C ALA A 41 -2.54 -38.12 24.81
N ASP A 42 -3.71 -38.51 24.28
CA ASP A 42 -4.39 -39.75 24.67
C ASP A 42 -3.52 -41.01 24.40
N ILE A 43 -2.68 -40.98 23.36
CA ILE A 43 -1.80 -42.10 22.98
C ILE A 43 -0.48 -42.08 23.77
N ILE A 44 0.07 -40.92 24.10
CA ILE A 44 1.32 -40.79 24.88
C ILE A 44 1.10 -41.04 26.38
N GLU A 45 0.02 -40.51 26.96
CA GLU A 45 -0.26 -40.64 28.41
C GLU A 45 -0.64 -42.08 28.82
N SER A 46 -0.94 -42.95 27.86
CA SER A 46 -1.46 -44.31 28.07
C SER A 46 -0.42 -45.42 27.97
N GLU A 47 0.88 -45.12 28.07
CA GLU A 47 1.93 -46.15 28.18
C GLU A 47 1.74 -47.10 29.39
N GLY A 48 0.82 -46.79 30.32
CA GLY A 48 0.43 -47.61 31.47
C GLY A 48 -0.90 -48.38 31.38
N GLU A 49 -2.00 -47.84 30.81
CA GLU A 49 -3.32 -48.50 30.79
C GLU A 49 -4.16 -48.10 29.56
N GLY A 50 -4.59 -49.09 28.76
CA GLY A 50 -5.22 -48.93 27.44
C GLY A 50 -6.67 -48.40 27.42
N THR A 51 -6.93 -47.22 27.96
CA THR A 51 -8.28 -46.66 28.11
C THR A 51 -8.87 -46.05 26.84
N TRP A 52 -8.05 -45.49 25.95
CA TRP A 52 -8.53 -44.83 24.71
C TRP A 52 -9.02 -45.81 23.64
N GLN A 53 -8.57 -47.07 23.69
CA GLN A 53 -9.02 -48.13 22.76
C GLN A 53 -10.49 -48.51 22.96
N ASN A 54 -11.07 -48.18 24.13
CA ASN A 54 -12.49 -48.39 24.42
C ASN A 54 -13.38 -47.24 23.92
N ARG A 55 -12.80 -46.12 23.45
CA ARG A 55 -13.58 -44.99 22.92
C ARG A 55 -14.13 -45.30 21.54
N ALA A 56 -15.30 -44.75 21.21
CA ALA A 56 -15.93 -44.96 19.92
C ALA A 56 -15.05 -44.48 18.75
N ALA A 57 -14.27 -43.41 18.98
CA ALA A 57 -13.30 -42.85 18.04
C ALA A 57 -12.21 -43.85 17.58
N TYR A 58 -11.89 -44.86 18.41
CA TYR A 58 -10.86 -45.86 18.13
C TYR A 58 -11.09 -46.62 16.82
N ARG A 59 -12.37 -46.80 16.45
CA ARG A 59 -12.75 -47.48 15.21
C ARG A 59 -12.06 -46.91 13.96
N LYS A 60 -11.79 -45.60 13.94
CA LYS A 60 -11.15 -44.93 12.79
C LYS A 60 -9.65 -45.25 12.71
N ILE A 61 -8.97 -45.29 13.85
CA ILE A 61 -7.56 -45.70 13.95
C ILE A 61 -7.44 -47.16 13.54
N LYS A 62 -8.28 -48.03 14.11
CA LYS A 62 -8.31 -49.45 13.76
C LYS A 62 -8.60 -49.68 12.28
N PHE A 63 -9.59 -48.99 11.74
CA PHE A 63 -9.91 -49.04 10.30
C PHE A 63 -8.70 -48.68 9.44
N CYS A 64 -8.05 -47.54 9.72
CA CYS A 64 -6.88 -47.11 8.96
C CYS A 64 -5.74 -48.13 9.03
N ALA A 65 -5.45 -48.65 10.23
CA ALA A 65 -4.43 -49.66 10.46
C ALA A 65 -4.72 -50.96 9.71
N ASP A 66 -5.97 -51.44 9.74
CA ASP A 66 -6.38 -52.67 9.06
C ASP A 66 -6.29 -52.52 7.54
N GLN A 67 -6.73 -51.38 6.99
CA GLN A 67 -6.59 -51.08 5.56
C GLN A 67 -5.12 -50.89 5.13
N ALA A 68 -4.30 -50.23 5.96
CA ALA A 68 -2.86 -50.12 5.72
C ALA A 68 -2.20 -51.49 5.64
N ARG A 69 -2.50 -52.38 6.60
CA ARG A 69 -1.98 -53.75 6.66
C ARG A 69 -2.40 -54.58 5.44
N GLN A 70 -3.67 -54.50 5.02
CA GLN A 70 -4.16 -55.18 3.81
C GLN A 70 -3.40 -54.75 2.54
N HIS A 71 -2.94 -53.50 2.51
CA HIS A 71 -2.16 -52.95 1.41
C HIS A 71 -0.63 -53.02 1.63
N GLY A 72 -0.16 -53.77 2.64
CA GLY A 72 1.27 -53.98 2.90
C GLY A 72 2.00 -52.77 3.48
N LEU A 73 1.28 -51.82 4.08
CA LEU A 73 1.85 -50.63 4.72
C LEU A 73 1.86 -50.81 6.24
N GLN A 74 3.04 -50.71 6.85
CA GLN A 74 3.22 -50.82 8.30
C GLN A 74 2.89 -49.51 9.04
N HIS A 75 3.07 -48.36 8.36
CA HIS A 75 2.92 -47.05 8.95
C HIS A 75 1.68 -46.34 8.40
N PHE A 76 1.04 -45.51 9.22
CA PHE A 76 -0.07 -44.69 8.81
C PHE A 76 -0.15 -43.37 9.59
N TRP A 77 -0.82 -42.37 9.03
CA TRP A 77 -0.95 -41.03 9.58
C TRP A 77 -2.41 -40.62 9.76
N ILE A 78 -2.73 -40.01 10.90
CA ILE A 78 -4.05 -39.48 11.22
C ILE A 78 -3.89 -38.12 11.89
N ASP A 79 -4.52 -37.09 11.34
CA ASP A 79 -4.37 -35.69 11.77
C ASP A 79 -4.79 -35.41 13.22
N THR A 80 -5.67 -36.22 13.79
CA THR A 80 -6.15 -36.04 15.17
C THR A 80 -5.09 -36.42 16.21
N CYS A 81 -4.28 -37.44 15.93
CA CYS A 81 -3.34 -37.99 16.90
C CYS A 81 -1.86 -37.94 16.49
N CYS A 82 -1.53 -37.76 15.21
CA CYS A 82 -0.14 -37.64 14.76
C CYS A 82 0.42 -36.20 14.85
N VAL A 83 -0.42 -35.22 15.18
CA VAL A 83 -0.03 -33.81 15.35
C VAL A 83 -0.40 -33.36 16.76
N ASP A 84 0.56 -32.82 17.50
CA ASP A 84 0.28 -32.14 18.76
C ASP A 84 -0.30 -30.74 18.45
N LYS A 85 -1.62 -30.63 18.58
CA LYS A 85 -2.35 -29.39 18.30
C LYS A 85 -2.20 -28.34 19.41
N LEU A 86 -1.64 -28.70 20.57
CA LEU A 86 -1.35 -27.75 21.65
C LEU A 86 0.01 -27.08 21.46
N ALA A 87 0.94 -27.75 20.76
CA ALA A 87 2.22 -27.17 20.37
C ALA A 87 2.06 -26.27 19.13
N TYR A 88 1.96 -24.95 19.33
CA TYR A 88 1.73 -23.98 18.25
C TYR A 88 2.73 -24.09 17.09
N VAL A 89 4.02 -24.31 17.38
CA VAL A 89 5.07 -24.48 16.36
C VAL A 89 4.84 -25.75 15.54
N GLU A 90 4.46 -26.85 16.18
CA GLU A 90 4.16 -28.11 15.48
C GLU A 90 2.91 -27.97 14.62
N LEU A 91 1.83 -27.38 15.17
CA LEU A 91 0.59 -27.11 14.44
C LEU A 91 0.84 -26.25 13.19
N GLN A 92 1.65 -25.20 13.30
CA GLN A 92 2.01 -24.33 12.17
C GLN A 92 2.79 -25.09 11.09
N ASN A 93 3.78 -25.89 11.50
CA ASN A 93 4.55 -26.71 10.57
C ASN A 93 3.67 -27.77 9.89
N ALA A 94 2.73 -28.36 10.63
CA ALA A 94 1.82 -29.36 10.13
C ALA A 94 0.87 -28.81 9.07
N ILE A 95 0.21 -27.68 9.35
CA ILE A 95 -0.70 -27.04 8.39
C ILE A 95 0.03 -26.65 7.10
N ASN A 96 1.22 -26.06 7.21
CA ASN A 96 2.02 -25.69 6.04
C ASN A 96 2.55 -26.89 5.25
N SER A 97 2.63 -28.08 5.86
CA SER A 97 3.15 -29.30 5.23
C SER A 97 2.05 -30.26 4.76
N MET A 98 0.79 -30.02 5.11
CA MET A 98 -0.29 -31.00 5.00
C MET A 98 -0.48 -31.53 3.57
N PHE A 99 -0.46 -30.64 2.56
CA PHE A 99 -0.58 -31.04 1.16
C PHE A 99 0.54 -32.00 0.73
N ARG A 100 1.77 -31.76 1.20
CA ARG A 100 2.91 -32.62 0.88
C ARG A 100 2.75 -33.99 1.53
N TRP A 101 2.28 -34.03 2.77
CA TRP A 101 2.00 -35.28 3.47
C TRP A 101 0.89 -36.10 2.79
N TYR A 102 -0.16 -35.46 2.27
CA TYR A 102 -1.16 -36.17 1.46
C TYR A 102 -0.63 -36.60 0.08
N ARG A 103 0.20 -35.78 -0.57
CA ARG A 103 0.82 -36.09 -1.87
C ARG A 103 1.79 -37.27 -1.79
N ASP A 104 2.57 -37.34 -0.73
CA ASP A 104 3.66 -38.30 -0.56
C ASP A 104 3.17 -39.61 0.11
N ALA A 105 1.93 -39.63 0.62
CA ALA A 105 1.28 -40.84 1.12
C ALA A 105 1.12 -41.91 0.01
N SER A 106 1.34 -43.17 0.35
CA SER A 106 1.19 -44.30 -0.57
C SER A 106 -0.27 -44.53 -0.95
N ARG A 107 -1.20 -44.32 0.00
CA ARG A 107 -2.65 -44.38 -0.19
C ARG A 107 -3.35 -43.44 0.80
N CYS A 108 -4.42 -42.80 0.36
CA CYS A 108 -5.34 -42.04 1.19
C CYS A 108 -6.66 -42.81 1.35
N TYR A 109 -7.06 -43.10 2.58
CA TYR A 109 -8.35 -43.72 2.87
C TYR A 109 -9.32 -42.63 3.34
N VAL A 110 -10.43 -42.47 2.62
CA VAL A 110 -11.51 -41.56 3.01
C VAL A 110 -12.57 -42.38 3.74
N TYR A 111 -12.70 -42.14 5.04
CA TYR A 111 -13.67 -42.83 5.89
C TYR A 111 -14.89 -41.94 6.13
N LEU A 112 -16.02 -42.32 5.53
CA LEU A 112 -17.26 -41.54 5.52
C LEU A 112 -18.24 -42.07 6.58
N ASP A 113 -18.19 -41.45 7.77
CA ASP A 113 -19.02 -41.85 8.91
C ASP A 113 -20.53 -41.58 8.73
N ASP A 114 -20.91 -40.80 7.71
CA ASP A 114 -22.28 -40.44 7.36
C ASP A 114 -22.81 -41.17 6.12
N VAL A 115 -22.03 -42.07 5.53
CA VAL A 115 -22.43 -42.89 4.38
C VAL A 115 -22.50 -44.35 4.79
N SER A 116 -23.64 -44.99 4.54
CA SER A 116 -23.86 -46.41 4.80
C SER A 116 -24.10 -47.16 3.50
N LYS A 117 -23.51 -48.35 3.36
CA LYS A 117 -23.64 -49.21 2.17
C LYS A 117 -24.29 -50.56 2.50
N GLN A 118 -25.18 -50.60 3.49
CA GLN A 118 -25.95 -51.82 3.78
C GLN A 118 -26.68 -52.33 2.53
N GLU A 119 -26.67 -53.65 2.31
CA GLU A 119 -27.35 -54.30 1.18
C GLU A 119 -28.88 -54.16 1.34
N SER A 120 -29.46 -53.12 0.74
CA SER A 120 -30.91 -53.02 0.57
C SER A 120 -31.36 -53.76 -0.71
N PRO A 121 -32.59 -54.31 -0.76
CA PRO A 121 -33.11 -54.99 -1.94
C PRO A 121 -33.04 -54.10 -3.19
N MET A 122 -32.65 -54.67 -4.33
CA MET A 122 -32.43 -53.93 -5.58
C MET A 122 -33.60 -52.98 -5.92
N PRO A 123 -33.35 -51.74 -6.39
CA PRO A 123 -34.38 -50.87 -6.92
C PRO A 123 -35.05 -51.48 -8.15
N HIS A 124 -36.39 -51.47 -8.20
CA HIS A 124 -37.17 -52.10 -9.28
C HIS A 124 -37.13 -51.34 -10.62
N THR A 125 -36.38 -50.23 -10.73
CA THR A 125 -36.26 -49.42 -11.96
C THR A 125 -34.85 -48.82 -12.13
N LYS A 126 -34.32 -48.85 -13.37
CA LYS A 126 -32.98 -48.37 -13.77
C LYS A 126 -32.73 -46.85 -13.60
N ARG A 127 -33.64 -46.09 -13.00
CA ARG A 127 -33.60 -44.62 -12.93
C ARG A 127 -33.45 -44.03 -11.52
N GLU A 128 -33.45 -44.83 -10.47
CA GLU A 128 -33.24 -44.35 -9.10
C GLU A 128 -31.79 -44.57 -8.66
N ALA A 129 -31.12 -43.50 -8.21
CA ALA A 129 -29.77 -43.57 -7.65
C ALA A 129 -29.79 -44.44 -6.38
N ALA A 130 -28.78 -45.30 -6.21
CA ALA A 130 -28.71 -46.20 -5.06
C ALA A 130 -28.68 -45.37 -3.74
N PRO A 131 -29.31 -45.85 -2.64
CA PRO A 131 -29.37 -45.09 -1.37
C PRO A 131 -27.99 -44.62 -0.85
N TRP A 132 -26.94 -45.41 -1.05
CA TRP A 132 -25.58 -45.04 -0.68
C TRP A 132 -25.02 -43.88 -1.52
N GLU A 133 -25.44 -43.75 -2.79
CA GLU A 133 -25.00 -42.66 -3.67
C GLU A 133 -25.60 -41.33 -3.21
N ILE A 134 -26.87 -41.33 -2.79
CA ILE A 134 -27.54 -40.16 -2.22
C ILE A 134 -26.84 -39.73 -0.92
N ALA A 135 -26.54 -40.69 -0.03
CA ALA A 135 -25.77 -40.41 1.18
C ALA A 135 -24.37 -39.88 0.87
N PHE A 136 -23.69 -40.45 -0.14
CA PHE A 136 -22.38 -39.99 -0.59
C PHE A 136 -22.41 -38.55 -1.10
N ARG A 137 -23.38 -38.19 -1.96
CA ARG A 137 -23.58 -36.81 -2.47
C ARG A 137 -23.78 -35.79 -1.35
N ASN A 138 -24.46 -36.21 -0.29
CA ASN A 138 -24.78 -35.36 0.87
C ASN A 138 -23.76 -35.45 2.01
N SER A 139 -22.66 -36.21 1.84
CA SER A 139 -21.68 -36.39 2.91
C SER A 139 -21.06 -35.05 3.31
N ARG A 140 -20.97 -34.82 4.63
CA ARG A 140 -20.33 -33.64 5.22
C ARG A 140 -18.87 -33.53 4.82
N TRP A 141 -18.22 -34.63 4.44
CA TRP A 141 -16.86 -34.63 3.96
C TRP A 141 -16.68 -33.62 2.81
N PHE A 142 -17.53 -33.67 1.78
CA PHE A 142 -17.46 -32.75 0.63
C PHE A 142 -17.68 -31.27 0.98
N THR A 143 -18.26 -30.97 2.14
CA THR A 143 -18.50 -29.59 2.56
C THR A 143 -17.31 -28.96 3.28
N ARG A 144 -16.25 -29.71 3.63
CA ARG A 144 -15.11 -29.19 4.40
C ARG A 144 -14.06 -28.57 3.48
N GLY A 145 -13.46 -27.45 3.89
CA GLY A 145 -12.36 -26.81 3.14
C GLY A 145 -11.13 -27.70 2.97
N TRP A 146 -10.72 -28.38 4.05
CA TRP A 146 -9.55 -29.26 4.07
C TRP A 146 -9.60 -30.42 3.09
N THR A 147 -10.79 -30.90 2.73
CA THR A 147 -10.94 -32.01 1.77
C THR A 147 -10.39 -31.70 0.38
N LEU A 148 -10.18 -30.43 0.04
CA LEU A 148 -9.48 -30.08 -1.19
C LEU A 148 -8.07 -30.67 -1.22
N GLN A 149 -7.29 -30.53 -0.14
CA GLN A 149 -5.96 -31.12 -0.08
C GLN A 149 -6.03 -32.64 0.04
N GLU A 150 -6.97 -33.15 0.83
CA GLU A 150 -7.17 -34.59 1.06
C GLU A 150 -7.58 -35.35 -0.22
N LEU A 151 -8.24 -34.67 -1.16
CA LEU A 151 -8.69 -35.22 -2.46
C LEU A 151 -7.68 -35.02 -3.60
N LEU A 152 -7.11 -33.81 -3.70
CA LEU A 152 -6.29 -33.40 -4.84
C LEU A 152 -4.83 -33.84 -4.70
N ALA A 153 -4.27 -33.83 -3.49
CA ALA A 153 -2.86 -34.11 -3.29
C ALA A 153 -2.52 -35.60 -3.49
N PRO A 154 -3.27 -36.57 -2.92
CA PRO A 154 -2.90 -37.98 -3.04
C PRO A 154 -3.08 -38.53 -4.45
N LYS A 155 -2.15 -39.41 -4.84
CA LYS A 155 -2.23 -40.17 -6.09
C LYS A 155 -3.38 -41.18 -6.07
N LYS A 156 -3.60 -41.84 -4.93
CA LYS A 156 -4.65 -42.86 -4.72
C LYS A 156 -5.55 -42.46 -3.55
N VAL A 157 -6.86 -42.40 -3.80
CA VAL A 157 -7.88 -42.10 -2.78
C VAL A 157 -8.97 -43.16 -2.87
N ASP A 158 -9.16 -43.92 -1.79
CA ASP A 158 -10.13 -45.00 -1.68
C ASP A 158 -11.23 -44.59 -0.69
N PHE A 159 -12.50 -44.65 -1.09
CA PHE A 159 -13.65 -44.23 -0.28
C PHE A 159 -14.33 -45.41 0.39
N TYR A 160 -14.61 -45.29 1.69
CA TYR A 160 -15.23 -46.33 2.50
C TYR A 160 -16.43 -45.79 3.28
N SER A 161 -17.44 -46.65 3.44
CA SER A 161 -18.61 -46.35 4.28
C SER A 161 -18.26 -46.43 5.77
N ARG A 162 -19.20 -46.01 6.62
CA ARG A 162 -19.12 -46.14 8.08
C ARG A 162 -18.90 -47.60 8.55
N GLU A 163 -19.33 -48.57 7.76
CA GLU A 163 -19.14 -49.99 8.05
C GLU A 163 -17.78 -50.52 7.55
N GLY A 164 -16.94 -49.67 6.95
CA GLY A 164 -15.65 -50.06 6.38
C GLY A 164 -15.77 -50.75 5.02
N ILE A 165 -16.92 -50.65 4.35
CA ILE A 165 -17.16 -51.25 3.03
C ILE A 165 -16.64 -50.32 1.94
N TRP A 166 -15.88 -50.86 1.00
CA TRP A 166 -15.37 -50.09 -0.14
C TRP A 166 -16.52 -49.57 -1.03
N ILE A 167 -16.57 -48.27 -1.22
CA ILE A 167 -17.57 -47.58 -2.05
C ILE A 167 -17.06 -47.49 -3.49
N GLY A 168 -15.82 -47.05 -3.65
CA GLY A 168 -15.16 -46.79 -4.91
C GLY A 168 -13.83 -46.05 -4.69
N ASP A 169 -13.05 -45.89 -5.74
CA ASP A 169 -11.84 -45.07 -5.73
C ASP A 169 -12.05 -43.74 -6.47
N LYS A 170 -11.04 -42.86 -6.42
CA LYS A 170 -11.05 -41.55 -7.09
C LYS A 170 -11.37 -41.62 -8.58
N GLN A 171 -11.00 -42.71 -9.24
CA GLN A 171 -11.20 -42.91 -10.68
C GLN A 171 -12.59 -43.47 -10.97
N SER A 172 -13.05 -44.47 -10.20
CA SER A 172 -14.38 -45.07 -10.38
C SER A 172 -15.51 -44.10 -10.04
N LEU A 173 -15.28 -43.19 -9.09
CA LEU A 173 -16.26 -42.19 -8.64
C LEU A 173 -16.04 -40.80 -9.26
N GLU A 174 -15.19 -40.68 -10.29
CA GLU A 174 -14.75 -39.40 -10.85
C GLU A 174 -15.93 -38.48 -11.23
N SER A 175 -16.90 -39.00 -12.00
CA SER A 175 -18.07 -38.22 -12.42
C SER A 175 -18.86 -37.70 -11.23
N LEU A 176 -19.08 -38.57 -10.23
CA LEU A 176 -19.83 -38.25 -9.02
C LEU A 176 -19.11 -37.17 -8.20
N ILE A 177 -17.79 -37.28 -8.04
CA ILE A 177 -16.96 -36.32 -7.32
C ILE A 177 -16.91 -34.98 -8.07
N CYS A 178 -16.77 -34.98 -9.39
CA CYS A 178 -16.81 -33.78 -10.22
C CYS A 178 -18.14 -33.04 -10.08
N ASP A 179 -19.25 -33.77 -10.10
CA ASP A 179 -20.60 -33.20 -9.96
C ASP A 179 -20.78 -32.55 -8.58
N ILE A 180 -20.30 -33.19 -7.51
CA ILE A 180 -20.44 -32.68 -6.13
C ILE A 180 -19.52 -31.48 -5.88
N THR A 181 -18.26 -31.56 -6.34
CA THR A 181 -17.21 -30.61 -5.94
C THR A 181 -16.96 -29.49 -6.93
N HIS A 182 -17.45 -29.63 -8.16
CA HIS A 182 -17.11 -28.79 -9.32
C HIS A 182 -15.60 -28.74 -9.64
N ILE A 183 -14.83 -29.70 -9.12
CA ILE A 183 -13.43 -29.89 -9.48
C ILE A 183 -13.40 -30.67 -10.80
N PRO A 184 -12.68 -30.19 -11.83
CA PRO A 184 -12.66 -30.85 -13.13
C PRO A 184 -11.95 -32.21 -13.07
N ALA A 185 -12.43 -33.19 -13.85
CA ALA A 185 -11.87 -34.54 -13.92
C ALA A 185 -10.34 -34.55 -14.15
N ARG A 186 -9.83 -33.63 -14.99
CA ARG A 186 -8.38 -33.48 -15.21
C ARG A 186 -7.59 -33.19 -13.93
N ALA A 187 -8.15 -32.48 -12.95
CA ALA A 187 -7.49 -32.24 -11.67
C ALA A 187 -7.47 -33.51 -10.81
N LEU A 188 -8.58 -34.25 -10.78
CA LEU A 188 -8.67 -35.54 -10.08
C LEU A 188 -7.70 -36.56 -10.67
N ARG A 189 -7.49 -36.58 -11.98
CA ARG A 189 -6.50 -37.43 -12.67
C ARG A 189 -5.03 -37.03 -12.44
N GLY A 190 -4.76 -36.01 -11.62
CA GLY A 190 -3.40 -35.63 -11.23
C GLY A 190 -2.69 -34.65 -12.18
N THR A 191 -3.44 -33.90 -13.00
CA THR A 191 -2.84 -32.78 -13.76
C THR A 191 -2.19 -31.81 -12.78
N PRO A 192 -0.94 -31.34 -13.01
CA PRO A 192 -0.28 -30.39 -12.13
C PRO A 192 -1.15 -29.16 -11.85
N LEU A 193 -1.31 -28.79 -10.58
CA LEU A 193 -2.22 -27.73 -10.16
C LEU A 193 -1.86 -26.36 -10.77
N CYS A 194 -0.60 -26.14 -11.16
CA CYS A 194 -0.18 -24.94 -11.89
C CYS A 194 -0.83 -24.79 -13.27
N LYS A 195 -1.34 -25.87 -13.89
CA LYS A 195 -2.07 -25.82 -15.17
C LYS A 195 -3.51 -25.30 -15.04
N PHE A 196 -4.00 -25.11 -13.82
CA PHE A 196 -5.31 -24.53 -13.53
C PHE A 196 -5.14 -23.05 -13.18
N SER A 197 -6.07 -22.23 -13.68
CA SER A 197 -6.02 -20.79 -13.40
C SER A 197 -6.17 -20.53 -11.90
N LEU A 198 -5.65 -19.39 -11.41
CA LEU A 198 -5.82 -19.03 -9.99
C LEU A 198 -7.30 -18.97 -9.60
N SER A 199 -8.12 -18.32 -10.43
CA SER A 199 -9.56 -18.18 -10.19
C SER A 199 -10.27 -19.55 -10.16
N GLU A 200 -9.87 -20.48 -11.02
CA GLU A 200 -10.39 -21.86 -11.01
C GLU A 200 -10.02 -22.58 -9.71
N ARG A 201 -8.76 -22.52 -9.28
CA ARG A 201 -8.32 -23.11 -8.01
C ARG A 201 -8.97 -22.47 -6.78
N GLU A 202 -9.10 -21.14 -6.75
CA GLU A 202 -9.82 -20.42 -5.70
C GLU A 202 -11.31 -20.78 -5.68
N SER A 203 -11.93 -21.02 -6.85
CA SER A 203 -13.35 -21.35 -6.92
C SER A 203 -13.72 -22.64 -6.17
N TRP A 204 -12.77 -23.58 -6.05
CA TRP A 204 -13.01 -24.87 -5.40
C TRP A 204 -13.31 -24.76 -3.90
N ILE A 205 -13.02 -23.62 -3.25
CA ILE A 205 -13.35 -23.40 -1.81
C ILE A 205 -14.75 -22.80 -1.59
N ARG A 206 -15.39 -22.19 -2.60
CA ARG A 206 -16.52 -21.25 -2.42
C ARG A 206 -17.72 -21.81 -1.64
N ASN A 207 -18.01 -23.09 -1.79
CA ASN A 207 -19.18 -23.75 -1.17
C ASN A 207 -18.79 -24.63 0.03
N ARG A 208 -17.61 -24.41 0.62
CA ARG A 208 -17.08 -25.21 1.73
C ARG A 208 -17.11 -24.44 3.04
N ARG A 209 -16.97 -25.15 4.14
CA ARG A 209 -16.97 -24.67 5.52
C ARG A 209 -15.71 -25.14 6.25
N THR A 210 -15.27 -24.35 7.21
CA THR A 210 -14.11 -24.64 8.05
C THR A 210 -14.43 -24.35 9.51
N LYS A 211 -13.65 -24.93 10.44
CA LYS A 211 -13.87 -24.75 11.88
C LYS A 211 -13.52 -23.34 12.32
N TYR A 212 -12.34 -22.88 11.93
CA TYR A 212 -11.93 -21.48 12.04
C TYR A 212 -12.12 -20.81 10.69
N GLU A 213 -12.46 -19.53 10.68
CA GLU A 213 -12.78 -18.83 9.43
C GLU A 213 -11.52 -18.60 8.55
N GLU A 214 -10.35 -18.51 9.18
CA GLU A 214 -9.04 -18.37 8.55
C GLU A 214 -8.59 -19.64 7.83
N ASP A 215 -9.06 -20.81 8.26
CA ASP A 215 -8.77 -22.09 7.60
C ASP A 215 -9.30 -22.13 6.15
N MET A 216 -10.20 -21.22 5.76
CA MET A 216 -10.58 -21.01 4.36
C MET A 216 -9.37 -20.66 3.50
N ALA A 217 -8.41 -19.89 4.05
CA ALA A 217 -7.15 -19.58 3.42
C ALA A 217 -6.12 -20.70 3.63
N TYR A 218 -6.01 -21.23 4.85
CA TYR A 218 -4.97 -22.21 5.18
C TYR A 218 -5.17 -23.56 4.46
N SER A 219 -6.43 -23.94 4.19
CA SER A 219 -6.75 -25.12 3.37
C SER A 219 -6.35 -24.98 1.90
N LEU A 220 -5.98 -23.78 1.44
CA LEU A 220 -5.52 -23.53 0.07
C LEU A 220 -3.99 -23.49 -0.08
N LEU A 221 -3.22 -23.48 1.01
CA LEU A 221 -1.75 -23.27 0.97
C LEU A 221 -1.04 -24.20 -0.01
N GLY A 222 -1.27 -25.51 0.10
CA GLY A 222 -0.61 -26.47 -0.80
C GLY A 222 -1.21 -26.56 -2.20
N ILE A 223 -2.42 -26.06 -2.42
CA ILE A 223 -3.02 -25.95 -3.76
C ILE A 223 -2.33 -24.86 -4.58
N PHE A 224 -1.81 -23.84 -3.88
CA PHE A 224 -1.01 -22.77 -4.46
C PHE A 224 0.50 -22.89 -4.24
N ASP A 225 0.94 -23.88 -3.45
CA ASP A 225 2.35 -24.10 -3.06
C ASP A 225 2.97 -22.87 -2.40
N VAL A 226 2.30 -22.36 -1.36
CA VAL A 226 2.70 -21.18 -0.56
C VAL A 226 2.73 -21.49 0.94
N TYR A 227 3.40 -20.65 1.72
CA TYR A 227 3.55 -20.80 3.17
C TYR A 227 3.05 -19.56 3.90
N LEU A 228 2.32 -19.74 5.00
CA LEU A 228 1.82 -18.63 5.82
C LEU A 228 1.95 -18.94 7.32
N PRO A 229 2.34 -17.94 8.15
CA PRO A 229 2.16 -18.02 9.60
C PRO A 229 0.69 -18.17 9.98
N LEU A 230 0.34 -18.96 11.00
CA LEU A 230 -1.06 -19.11 11.41
C LEU A 230 -1.44 -18.03 12.42
N ILE A 231 -2.38 -17.16 12.08
CA ILE A 231 -2.88 -16.10 12.97
C ILE A 231 -4.38 -16.28 13.15
N TYR A 232 -4.77 -17.17 14.06
CA TYR A 232 -6.17 -17.34 14.44
C TYR A 232 -6.66 -16.11 15.19
N GLY A 233 -7.78 -15.52 14.75
CA GLY A 233 -8.33 -14.25 15.23
C GLY A 233 -8.12 -13.07 14.26
N GLU A 234 -7.37 -13.25 13.15
CA GLU A 234 -7.23 -12.20 12.12
C GLU A 234 -8.47 -12.07 11.22
N GLY A 235 -9.34 -13.08 11.21
CA GLY A 235 -10.53 -13.14 10.40
C GLY A 235 -10.29 -13.61 8.97
N LYS A 236 -11.31 -14.20 8.34
CA LYS A 236 -11.22 -14.84 7.01
C LYS A 236 -10.67 -13.91 5.94
N THR A 237 -11.11 -12.65 5.93
CA THR A 237 -10.74 -11.66 4.91
C THR A 237 -9.24 -11.36 4.93
N ASN A 238 -8.65 -11.20 6.12
CA ASN A 238 -7.22 -10.93 6.27
C ASN A 238 -6.36 -12.15 5.95
N ALA A 239 -6.77 -13.34 6.42
CA ALA A 239 -6.09 -14.59 6.08
C ALA A 239 -6.09 -14.85 4.55
N MET A 240 -7.22 -14.61 3.88
CA MET A 240 -7.35 -14.72 2.42
C MET A 240 -6.54 -13.65 1.67
N ARG A 241 -6.44 -12.43 2.21
CA ARG A 241 -5.59 -11.37 1.63
C ARG A 241 -4.12 -11.76 1.67
N ARG A 242 -3.62 -12.20 2.83
CA ARG A 242 -2.24 -12.70 3.00
C ARG A 242 -1.94 -13.88 2.10
N LEU A 243 -2.88 -14.82 1.95
CA LEU A 243 -2.74 -15.93 1.01
C LEU A 243 -2.51 -15.42 -0.42
N ARG A 244 -3.32 -14.48 -0.89
CA ARG A 244 -3.17 -13.91 -2.24
C ARG A 244 -1.87 -13.16 -2.43
N GLU A 245 -1.45 -12.39 -1.43
CA GLU A 245 -0.15 -11.70 -1.43
C GLU A 245 1.00 -12.69 -1.59
N GLU A 246 0.95 -13.81 -0.86
CA GLU A 246 2.01 -14.82 -0.93
C GLU A 246 2.00 -15.58 -2.25
N ILE A 247 0.82 -15.91 -2.80
CA ILE A 247 0.66 -16.48 -4.15
C ILE A 247 1.33 -15.60 -5.20
N GLU A 248 1.11 -14.29 -5.10
CA GLU A 248 1.74 -13.34 -6.01
C GLU A 248 3.26 -13.32 -5.83
N LYS A 249 3.78 -13.26 -4.58
CA LYS A 249 5.23 -13.31 -4.33
C LYS A 249 5.89 -14.56 -4.92
N THR A 250 5.28 -15.74 -4.78
CA THR A 250 5.88 -16.99 -5.26
C THR A 250 5.89 -17.08 -6.80
N LYS A 251 4.92 -16.46 -7.49
CA LYS A 251 4.94 -16.33 -8.96
C LYS A 251 6.10 -15.49 -9.47
N PHE A 252 6.47 -14.43 -8.75
CA PHE A 252 7.62 -13.59 -9.11
C PHE A 252 8.95 -14.32 -8.92
N GLN A 253 9.04 -15.23 -7.96
CA GLN A 253 10.28 -15.97 -7.65
C GLN A 253 10.55 -17.18 -8.56
N LYS A 254 9.51 -17.84 -9.12
CA LYS A 254 9.67 -19.07 -9.92
C LYS A 254 9.87 -18.88 -11.43
N GLY A 255 9.90 -17.64 -11.93
CA GLY A 255 10.28 -17.36 -13.32
C GLY A 255 9.40 -17.99 -14.42
N GLU A 256 8.18 -18.44 -14.10
CA GLU A 256 7.28 -19.03 -15.10
C GLU A 256 6.76 -17.96 -16.08
N ILE A 257 7.18 -18.10 -17.34
CA ILE A 257 6.75 -17.26 -18.47
C ILE A 257 5.28 -17.56 -18.78
N VAL A 258 4.38 -16.65 -18.41
CA VAL A 258 2.95 -16.77 -18.71
C VAL A 258 2.69 -16.44 -20.20
N PRO A 259 1.97 -17.29 -20.96
CA PRO A 259 1.54 -16.98 -22.32
C PRO A 259 0.64 -15.74 -22.39
N ARG A 260 0.88 -14.94 -23.43
CA ARG A 260 0.41 -13.57 -23.72
C ARG A 260 -1.12 -13.26 -23.65
N ARG A 261 -2.00 -14.16 -23.20
CA ARG A 261 -3.47 -13.98 -23.21
C ARG A 261 -4.17 -13.91 -21.84
N ILE A 262 -3.49 -14.19 -20.72
CA ILE A 262 -4.09 -14.05 -19.36
C ILE A 262 -3.38 -12.94 -18.58
N ARG A 263 -3.06 -11.83 -19.26
CA ARG A 263 -2.49 -10.63 -18.63
C ARG A 263 -3.54 -9.56 -18.31
N ASN A 264 -4.77 -9.69 -18.80
CA ASN A 264 -5.74 -8.58 -18.80
C ASN A 264 -6.64 -8.47 -17.56
N ASN A 265 -6.71 -9.47 -16.67
CA ASN A 265 -7.60 -9.40 -15.48
C ASN A 265 -6.87 -8.99 -14.17
N MET A 266 -5.61 -8.55 -14.25
CA MET A 266 -4.82 -8.05 -13.12
C MET A 266 -4.33 -6.61 -13.33
N LEU A 267 -4.88 -5.91 -14.32
CA LEU A 267 -4.41 -4.60 -14.78
C LEU A 267 -5.32 -3.42 -14.41
N GLU A 268 -6.35 -3.62 -13.59
CA GLU A 268 -7.27 -2.54 -13.23
C GLU A 268 -6.95 -1.79 -11.94
N ARG A 269 -5.93 -2.20 -11.18
CA ARG A 269 -5.65 -1.58 -9.90
C ARG A 269 -4.16 -1.33 -9.82
N SER A 270 -3.72 -0.17 -10.32
CA SER A 270 -2.54 0.66 -10.03
C SER A 270 -2.67 1.90 -10.90
N PRO A 271 -2.24 3.11 -10.48
CA PRO A 271 -2.37 4.31 -11.32
C PRO A 271 -1.29 4.32 -12.41
N CYS A 272 -1.35 3.36 -13.33
CA CYS A 272 -0.60 3.31 -14.58
C CYS A 272 -1.48 2.58 -15.61
N ILE A 273 -2.01 3.32 -16.58
CA ILE A 273 -2.84 2.82 -17.66
C ILE A 273 -2.09 1.71 -18.41
N SER A 274 -2.58 0.48 -18.32
CA SER A 274 -2.32 -0.53 -19.34
C SER A 274 -3.60 -0.65 -20.18
N CYS A 275 -3.49 -0.51 -21.50
CA CYS A 275 -4.63 -0.62 -22.39
C CYS A 275 -4.50 -1.84 -23.29
N ARG A 276 -5.22 -2.92 -22.99
CA ARG A 276 -5.74 -3.87 -24.01
C ARG A 276 -7.09 -4.45 -23.57
N GLN A 277 -8.06 -4.37 -24.49
CA GLN A 277 -9.50 -4.69 -24.38
C GLN A 277 -9.84 -6.12 -23.90
N HIS A 278 -10.95 -6.30 -23.17
CA HIS A 278 -12.19 -6.94 -23.66
C HIS A 278 -13.38 -6.73 -22.70
N SER A 279 -14.57 -6.66 -23.29
CA SER A 279 -15.89 -6.31 -22.76
C SER A 279 -16.37 -7.15 -21.57
N SER A 280 -16.70 -6.50 -20.44
CA SER A 280 -17.99 -6.54 -19.71
C SER A 280 -17.82 -6.18 -18.23
N ALA A 281 -18.39 -5.03 -17.85
CA ALA A 281 -18.75 -4.56 -16.50
C ALA A 281 -17.65 -4.23 -15.44
N VAL A 282 -17.72 -2.97 -14.93
CA VAL A 282 -17.11 -2.38 -13.71
C VAL A 282 -15.66 -1.83 -13.84
N SER A 283 -15.41 -0.71 -14.54
CA SER A 283 -15.37 0.70 -14.05
C SER A 283 -14.19 1.11 -13.13
N GLY A 284 -13.05 1.50 -13.74
CA GLY A 284 -11.99 2.33 -13.16
C GLY A 284 -11.93 3.76 -13.74
N PRO A 285 -11.14 4.69 -13.17
CA PRO A 285 -11.42 6.13 -13.22
C PRO A 285 -10.99 6.87 -14.50
N TYR A 286 -10.32 6.20 -15.44
CA TYR A 286 -9.91 6.81 -16.72
C TYR A 286 -10.52 6.15 -17.97
N GLU A 287 -11.48 5.25 -17.82
CA GLU A 287 -11.98 4.44 -18.95
C GLU A 287 -13.17 5.04 -19.71
N LYS A 288 -13.73 6.17 -19.26
CA LYS A 288 -14.83 6.85 -19.96
C LYS A 288 -14.50 8.27 -20.41
N TYR A 289 -13.22 8.56 -20.66
CA TYR A 289 -12.85 9.78 -21.37
C TYR A 289 -12.96 9.50 -22.87
N VAL A 290 -13.97 10.11 -23.50
CA VAL A 290 -14.10 10.23 -24.95
C VAL A 290 -12.73 10.60 -25.51
N CYS A 291 -12.12 9.70 -26.29
CA CYS A 291 -10.95 10.01 -27.09
C CYS A 291 -11.37 10.99 -28.18
N THR A 292 -11.58 12.26 -27.84
CA THR A 292 -11.77 13.28 -28.85
C THR A 292 -10.47 13.48 -29.60
N SER A 293 -10.59 13.24 -30.90
CA SER A 293 -9.54 12.96 -31.85
C SER A 293 -8.74 14.20 -32.24
N ARG A 294 -7.83 14.66 -31.37
CA ARG A 294 -6.72 15.58 -31.72
C ARG A 294 -5.68 14.92 -32.64
N GLU A 295 -6.15 14.35 -33.74
CA GLU A 295 -5.37 13.54 -34.69
C GLU A 295 -4.21 14.31 -35.29
N ARG A 296 -4.41 15.61 -35.54
CA ARG A 296 -3.36 16.47 -36.07
C ARG A 296 -2.20 16.55 -35.10
N GLU A 297 -2.47 16.86 -33.83
CA GLU A 297 -1.45 16.95 -32.79
C GLU A 297 -0.83 15.59 -32.51
N LEU A 298 -1.62 14.50 -32.45
CA LEU A 298 -1.09 13.15 -32.22
C LEU A 298 -0.16 12.68 -33.35
N LYS A 299 -0.50 12.97 -34.61
CA LYS A 299 0.37 12.70 -35.76
C LYS A 299 1.63 13.55 -35.73
N GLU A 300 1.50 14.82 -35.33
CA GLU A 300 2.63 15.73 -35.19
C GLU A 300 3.61 15.26 -34.11
N ILE A 301 3.12 14.89 -32.93
CA ILE A 301 3.93 14.30 -31.85
C ILE A 301 4.64 13.04 -32.37
N HIS A 302 3.93 12.17 -33.10
CA HIS A 302 4.52 10.94 -33.65
C HIS A 302 5.64 11.23 -34.66
N ARG A 303 5.45 12.24 -35.52
CA ARG A 303 6.45 12.68 -36.50
C ARG A 303 7.73 13.17 -35.83
N ILE A 304 7.62 13.94 -34.74
CA ILE A 304 8.77 14.50 -34.02
C ILE A 304 9.50 13.44 -33.19
N LEU A 305 8.76 12.53 -32.56
CA LEU A 305 9.34 11.45 -31.74
C LEU A 305 9.80 10.24 -32.56
N ALA A 306 9.72 10.31 -33.89
CA ALA A 306 10.24 9.29 -34.78
C ALA A 306 11.76 9.08 -34.56
N PRO A 307 12.31 7.89 -34.87
CA PRO A 307 13.72 7.59 -34.62
C PRO A 307 14.66 8.59 -35.33
N SER A 308 15.55 9.23 -34.57
CA SER A 308 16.59 10.14 -35.06
C SER A 308 17.83 10.12 -34.16
N ASP A 309 18.94 10.72 -34.61
CA ASP A 309 20.21 10.77 -33.86
C ASP A 309 20.24 11.84 -32.74
N THR A 310 19.18 12.64 -32.60
CA THR A 310 19.09 13.77 -31.64
C THR A 310 18.11 13.51 -30.50
N HIS A 311 18.20 14.31 -29.42
CA HIS A 311 17.22 14.29 -28.32
C HIS A 311 15.78 14.48 -28.84
N ARG A 312 14.90 13.52 -28.52
CA ARG A 312 13.50 13.50 -28.97
C ARG A 312 12.60 14.08 -27.89
N VAL A 313 12.55 15.40 -27.79
CA VAL A 313 11.73 16.10 -26.78
C VAL A 313 10.60 16.89 -27.45
N VAL A 314 9.37 16.60 -27.05
CA VAL A 314 8.17 17.38 -27.41
C VAL A 314 7.66 18.12 -26.19
N VAL A 315 7.42 19.42 -26.33
CA VAL A 315 6.84 20.28 -25.29
C VAL A 315 5.41 20.64 -25.69
N LEU A 316 4.43 20.10 -24.98
CA LEU A 316 3.03 20.47 -25.09
C LEU A 316 2.74 21.64 -24.16
N HIS A 317 2.53 22.83 -24.72
CA HIS A 317 2.21 24.03 -23.95
C HIS A 317 0.82 24.55 -24.28
N GLY A 318 0.22 25.24 -23.32
CA GLY A 318 -1.15 25.76 -23.44
C GLY A 318 -1.75 26.08 -22.08
N ARG A 319 -2.91 26.73 -22.08
CA ARG A 319 -3.60 27.19 -20.87
C ARG A 319 -4.09 26.04 -19.95
N GLY A 320 -4.65 26.36 -18.80
CA GLY A 320 -5.30 25.35 -17.94
C GLY A 320 -6.52 24.72 -18.62
N GLY A 321 -6.76 23.41 -18.41
CA GLY A 321 -8.01 22.74 -18.83
C GLY A 321 -8.19 22.47 -20.33
N VAL A 322 -7.20 22.77 -21.18
CA VAL A 322 -7.26 22.54 -22.65
C VAL A 322 -6.98 21.07 -23.04
N GLY A 323 -6.43 20.26 -22.13
CA GLY A 323 -6.24 18.82 -22.34
C GLY A 323 -4.82 18.38 -22.70
N LYS A 324 -3.78 19.13 -22.31
CA LYS A 324 -2.38 18.75 -22.56
C LYS A 324 -2.02 17.36 -22.04
N THR A 325 -2.32 17.10 -20.76
CA THR A 325 -2.11 15.79 -20.12
C THR A 325 -2.90 14.70 -20.82
N HIS A 326 -4.13 15.01 -21.28
CA HIS A 326 -4.94 14.07 -22.07
C HIS A 326 -4.31 13.73 -23.42
N VAL A 327 -3.71 14.70 -24.12
CA VAL A 327 -3.00 14.48 -25.39
C VAL A 327 -1.76 13.60 -25.17
N ALA A 328 -0.95 13.89 -24.15
CA ALA A 328 0.24 13.09 -23.82
C ALA A 328 -0.14 11.63 -23.51
N MET A 329 -1.20 11.43 -22.71
CA MET A 329 -1.72 10.11 -22.36
C MET A 329 -2.33 9.38 -23.57
N SER A 330 -3.05 10.09 -24.44
CA SER A 330 -3.63 9.54 -25.66
C SER A 330 -2.53 9.08 -26.63
N TYR A 331 -1.45 9.85 -26.74
CA TYR A 331 -0.27 9.45 -27.51
C TYR A 331 0.38 8.18 -26.95
N ALA A 332 0.65 8.17 -25.64
CA ALA A 332 1.26 7.02 -24.96
C ALA A 332 0.44 5.74 -25.14
N LYS A 333 -0.89 5.84 -25.03
CA LYS A 333 -1.82 4.72 -25.24
C LYS A 333 -1.84 4.24 -26.69
N ARG A 334 -1.90 5.16 -27.65
CA ARG A 334 -1.97 4.82 -29.09
C ARG A 334 -0.69 4.19 -29.61
N TYR A 335 0.46 4.75 -29.23
CA TYR A 335 1.77 4.33 -29.72
C TYR A 335 2.53 3.47 -28.72
N GLN A 336 1.85 2.89 -27.71
CA GLN A 336 2.47 2.09 -26.66
C GLN A 336 3.38 0.98 -27.20
N ASN A 337 3.00 0.35 -28.32
CA ASN A 337 3.77 -0.74 -28.91
C ASN A 337 5.11 -0.29 -29.56
N HIS A 338 5.37 1.02 -29.68
CA HIS A 338 6.62 1.57 -30.22
C HIS A 338 7.69 1.78 -29.14
N TYR A 339 7.31 1.61 -27.87
CA TYR A 339 8.19 1.82 -26.73
C TYR A 339 8.25 0.54 -25.90
N ASP A 340 9.43 0.19 -25.41
CA ASP A 340 9.64 -0.92 -24.48
C ASP A 340 9.01 -0.57 -23.12
N ASP A 341 9.17 0.69 -22.70
CA ASP A 341 8.71 1.19 -21.41
C ASP A 341 8.17 2.63 -21.51
N VAL A 342 7.12 2.93 -20.74
CA VAL A 342 6.54 4.26 -20.61
C VAL A 342 6.54 4.67 -19.14
N PHE A 343 7.14 5.80 -18.83
CA PHE A 343 7.29 6.34 -17.48
C PHE A 343 6.64 7.71 -17.36
N PHE A 344 6.11 8.02 -16.18
CA PHE A 344 5.42 9.27 -15.90
C PHE A 344 6.04 9.96 -14.70
N VAL A 345 6.27 11.27 -14.81
CA VAL A 345 6.86 12.12 -13.79
C VAL A 345 6.02 13.37 -13.60
N ASN A 346 5.45 13.54 -12.40
CA ASN A 346 4.72 14.73 -12.03
C ASN A 346 5.70 15.83 -11.55
N MET A 347 5.83 16.89 -12.34
CA MET A 347 6.75 18.03 -12.16
C MET A 347 6.09 19.21 -11.43
N LYS A 348 5.11 18.94 -10.56
CA LYS A 348 4.37 19.99 -9.84
C LYS A 348 5.24 20.76 -8.84
N ASN A 349 6.04 20.04 -8.06
CA ASN A 349 6.96 20.56 -7.03
C ASN A 349 8.03 19.51 -6.71
N THR A 350 9.04 19.88 -5.92
CA THR A 350 10.18 19.01 -5.58
C THR A 350 9.75 17.66 -4.98
N ALA A 351 8.76 17.66 -4.07
CA ALA A 351 8.24 16.44 -3.45
C ALA A 351 7.59 15.49 -4.47
N SER A 352 6.80 16.04 -5.41
CA SER A 352 6.15 15.27 -6.48
C SER A 352 7.16 14.63 -7.44
N ILE A 353 8.27 15.32 -7.68
CA ILE A 353 9.37 14.83 -8.52
C ILE A 353 10.09 13.69 -7.84
N GLN A 354 10.52 13.89 -6.59
CA GLN A 354 11.17 12.83 -5.82
C GLN A 354 10.29 11.57 -5.78
N GLN A 355 8.98 11.72 -5.56
CA GLN A 355 8.01 10.62 -5.61
C GLN A 355 7.89 9.95 -6.96
N SER A 356 7.83 10.73 -8.02
CA SER A 356 7.79 10.20 -9.36
C SER A 356 9.05 9.39 -9.68
N PHE A 357 10.23 9.92 -9.36
CA PHE A 357 11.50 9.22 -9.58
C PHE A 357 11.64 7.97 -8.71
N THR A 358 11.19 7.98 -7.45
CA THR A 358 11.11 6.76 -6.63
C THR A 358 10.23 5.69 -7.30
N ASN A 359 9.10 6.09 -7.88
CA ASN A 359 8.20 5.16 -8.57
C ASN A 359 8.82 4.61 -9.85
N VAL A 360 9.50 5.46 -10.62
CA VAL A 360 10.28 5.03 -11.79
C VAL A 360 11.38 4.04 -11.38
N ALA A 361 12.15 4.33 -10.32
CA ALA A 361 13.17 3.42 -9.80
C ALA A 361 12.58 2.05 -9.43
N ARG A 362 11.44 2.02 -8.71
CA ARG A 362 10.75 0.76 -8.37
C ARG A 362 10.30 0.00 -9.62
N GLN A 363 9.80 0.69 -10.64
CA GLN A 363 9.42 0.06 -11.91
C GLN A 363 10.62 -0.54 -12.63
N ILE A 364 11.75 0.16 -12.65
CA ILE A 364 13.02 -0.32 -13.22
C ILE A 364 13.52 -1.55 -12.47
N ILE A 365 13.59 -1.50 -11.14
CA ILE A 365 14.07 -2.62 -10.30
C ILE A 365 13.22 -3.87 -10.49
N ARG A 366 11.88 -3.72 -10.54
CA ARG A 366 10.96 -4.85 -10.78
C ARG A 366 11.18 -5.52 -12.13
N ARG A 367 11.64 -4.76 -13.14
CA ARG A 367 11.86 -5.27 -14.51
C ARG A 367 13.28 -5.80 -14.70
N ASN A 368 14.25 -5.22 -14.01
CA ASN A 368 15.67 -5.54 -14.10
C ASN A 368 16.29 -5.75 -12.70
N PRO A 369 16.03 -6.90 -12.05
CA PRO A 369 16.50 -7.19 -10.69
C PRO A 369 18.04 -7.28 -10.57
N GLY A 370 18.77 -7.34 -11.68
CA GLY A 370 20.25 -7.33 -11.71
C GLY A 370 20.91 -5.95 -11.71
N SER A 371 20.16 -4.86 -11.53
CA SER A 371 20.72 -3.50 -11.45
C SER A 371 21.37 -3.24 -10.08
N ASN A 372 22.66 -3.58 -9.95
CA ASN A 372 23.39 -3.57 -8.68
C ASN A 372 23.39 -2.21 -7.95
N TYR A 373 23.36 -1.08 -8.68
CA TYR A 373 23.42 0.26 -8.07
C TYR A 373 22.04 0.78 -7.65
N LEU A 374 21.00 0.64 -8.49
CA LEU A 374 19.64 1.05 -8.12
C LEU A 374 19.04 0.20 -7.00
N GLY A 375 19.40 -1.09 -6.96
CA GLY A 375 18.94 -2.02 -5.91
C GLY A 375 19.62 -1.81 -4.56
N SER A 376 20.79 -1.16 -4.50
CA SER A 376 21.51 -0.89 -3.26
C SER A 376 21.13 0.43 -2.58
N LEU A 377 20.48 1.35 -3.31
CA LEU A 377 20.12 2.66 -2.78
C LEU A 377 18.97 2.57 -1.78
N ASN A 378 19.04 3.38 -0.73
CA ASN A 378 17.92 3.57 0.16
C ASN A 378 16.93 4.55 -0.46
N LEU A 379 15.93 4.00 -1.17
CA LEU A 379 14.87 4.75 -1.84
C LEU A 379 14.06 5.70 -0.93
N GLN A 380 14.27 5.66 0.40
CA GLN A 380 13.57 6.45 1.40
C GLN A 380 14.30 7.74 1.82
N HIS A 381 15.64 7.76 1.76
CA HIS A 381 16.44 8.87 2.29
C HIS A 381 17.40 9.48 1.26
N GLU A 382 17.71 8.75 0.19
CA GLU A 382 18.71 9.17 -0.81
C GLU A 382 18.02 9.74 -2.06
N HIS A 383 17.15 10.75 -1.88
CA HIS A 383 16.28 11.25 -2.95
C HIS A 383 17.05 11.74 -4.20
N GLN A 384 18.15 12.46 -4.00
CA GLN A 384 18.98 12.94 -5.10
C GLN A 384 19.71 11.80 -5.81
N ASP A 385 20.22 10.83 -5.05
CA ASP A 385 20.91 9.66 -5.61
C ASP A 385 19.94 8.78 -6.40
N VAL A 386 18.68 8.66 -5.96
CA VAL A 386 17.62 7.98 -6.72
C VAL A 386 17.37 8.65 -8.06
N VAL A 387 17.27 9.99 -8.10
CA VAL A 387 17.08 10.75 -9.34
C VAL A 387 18.24 10.52 -10.29
N GLU A 388 19.48 10.62 -9.80
CA GLU A 388 20.68 10.41 -10.63
C GLU A 388 20.80 8.95 -11.10
N ALA A 389 20.54 7.97 -10.24
CA ALA A 389 20.59 6.57 -10.61
C ALA A 389 19.56 6.19 -11.69
N VAL A 390 18.35 6.75 -11.61
CA VAL A 390 17.33 6.60 -12.67
C VAL A 390 17.78 7.23 -13.98
N LYS A 391 18.34 8.46 -13.94
CA LYS A 391 18.90 9.12 -15.14
C LYS A 391 20.05 8.32 -15.77
N MET A 392 20.91 7.73 -14.94
CA MET A 392 21.98 6.84 -15.40
C MET A 392 21.41 5.59 -16.07
N TRP A 393 20.36 4.98 -15.52
CA TRP A 393 19.71 3.81 -16.13
C TRP A 393 19.18 4.13 -17.53
N PHE A 394 18.48 5.26 -17.71
CA PHE A 394 18.02 5.71 -19.02
C PHE A 394 19.16 5.93 -20.03
N SER A 395 20.38 6.14 -19.53
CA SER A 395 21.58 6.40 -20.33
C SER A 395 22.38 5.15 -20.69
N LEU A 396 21.96 3.96 -20.24
CA LEU A 396 22.66 2.71 -20.56
C LEU A 396 22.46 2.30 -22.03
N PRO A 397 23.50 1.73 -22.69
CA PRO A 397 23.44 1.37 -24.11
C PRO A 397 22.34 0.37 -24.48
N GLY A 398 21.89 -0.46 -23.53
CA GLY A 398 20.81 -1.44 -23.72
C GLY A 398 19.39 -0.86 -23.60
N ASN A 399 19.24 0.41 -23.20
CA ASN A 399 17.95 1.05 -22.97
C ASN A 399 17.69 2.09 -24.06
N THR A 400 17.06 1.68 -25.17
CA THR A 400 17.03 2.48 -26.40
C THR A 400 15.64 2.85 -26.94
N ASN A 401 14.54 2.41 -26.32
CA ASN A 401 13.18 2.76 -26.77
C ASN A 401 12.21 2.99 -25.61
N TRP A 402 12.55 3.87 -24.68
CA TRP A 402 11.65 4.30 -23.59
C TRP A 402 10.96 5.63 -23.92
N LEU A 403 9.77 5.85 -23.34
CA LEU A 403 9.03 7.12 -23.36
C LEU A 403 8.94 7.67 -21.93
N LEU A 404 9.39 8.90 -21.71
CA LEU A 404 9.31 9.59 -20.42
C LEU A 404 8.38 10.81 -20.54
N ILE A 405 7.32 10.85 -19.73
CA ILE A 405 6.33 11.93 -19.74
C ILE A 405 6.50 12.77 -18.47
N PHE A 406 6.93 14.02 -18.62
CA PHE A 406 6.94 15.02 -17.56
C PHE A 406 5.64 15.82 -17.63
N ASP A 407 4.81 15.75 -16.59
CA ASP A 407 3.52 16.44 -16.53
C ASP A 407 3.53 17.59 -15.52
N ASN A 408 2.80 18.66 -15.81
CA ASN A 408 2.63 19.84 -14.94
C ASN A 408 3.90 20.68 -14.67
N TYR A 409 4.88 20.67 -15.57
CA TYR A 409 6.07 21.50 -15.41
C TYR A 409 5.74 23.00 -15.45
N GLY A 410 6.31 23.77 -14.51
CA GLY A 410 6.14 25.22 -14.43
C GLY A 410 4.74 25.65 -13.99
N ASN A 411 4.01 24.76 -13.31
CA ASN A 411 2.65 25.00 -12.85
C ASN A 411 2.60 25.41 -11.37
N ALA A 412 3.53 26.29 -10.97
CA ALA A 412 3.61 26.87 -9.64
C ALA A 412 2.28 27.59 -9.30
N CYS A 413 1.65 27.23 -8.18
CA CYS A 413 0.57 28.03 -7.61
C CYS A 413 1.11 29.45 -7.36
N SER A 414 0.26 30.48 -7.49
CA SER A 414 0.62 31.88 -7.19
C SER A 414 1.13 32.14 -5.76
N ASN A 415 1.12 31.12 -4.90
CA ASN A 415 1.57 31.14 -3.50
C ASN A 415 2.73 30.16 -3.22
N SER A 416 3.38 29.58 -4.24
CA SER A 416 4.57 28.74 -4.03
C SER A 416 5.77 29.60 -3.63
N HIS A 417 6.54 29.11 -2.66
CA HIS A 417 7.78 29.75 -2.22
C HIS A 417 8.77 29.93 -3.38
N ALA A 418 9.65 30.93 -3.25
CA ALA A 418 10.63 31.32 -4.26
C ALA A 418 11.48 30.17 -4.82
N ASP A 419 11.70 29.10 -4.04
CA ASP A 419 12.51 27.94 -4.45
C ASP A 419 11.81 27.02 -5.48
N ASP A 420 10.46 26.96 -5.53
CA ASP A 420 9.72 26.14 -6.52
C ASP A 420 9.68 26.81 -7.92
N LEU A 421 10.01 28.10 -8.01
CA LEU A 421 10.08 28.87 -9.26
C LEU A 421 11.44 28.71 -9.97
N ASP A 422 12.47 28.21 -9.28
CA ASP A 422 13.85 28.08 -9.79
C ASP A 422 14.19 26.68 -10.30
N MET A 423 13.18 25.82 -10.43
CA MET A 423 13.35 24.42 -10.84
C MET A 423 13.59 24.29 -12.36
N ASP A 424 14.86 24.10 -12.74
CA ASP A 424 15.23 23.77 -14.12
C ASP A 424 14.97 22.29 -14.43
N ILE A 425 13.98 22.00 -15.29
CA ILE A 425 13.66 20.65 -15.75
C ILE A 425 14.85 19.95 -16.42
N ARG A 426 15.84 20.70 -16.95
CA ARG A 426 17.05 20.14 -17.54
C ARG A 426 17.84 19.28 -16.56
N ASN A 427 17.77 19.57 -15.26
CA ASN A 427 18.44 18.78 -14.23
C ASN A 427 17.84 17.36 -14.09
N HIS A 428 16.61 17.16 -14.56
CA HIS A 428 15.89 15.88 -14.46
C HIS A 428 15.82 15.11 -15.79
N ILE A 429 16.22 15.72 -16.90
CA ILE A 429 16.24 15.07 -18.22
C ILE A 429 17.46 14.13 -18.30
N PRO A 430 17.29 12.85 -18.68
CA PRO A 430 18.42 11.95 -18.91
C PRO A 430 19.34 12.46 -20.01
N LEU A 431 20.65 12.24 -19.89
CA LEU A 431 21.61 12.68 -20.91
C LEU A 431 21.52 11.89 -22.22
N ALA A 432 20.96 10.68 -22.19
CA ALA A 432 20.81 9.82 -23.36
C ALA A 432 19.86 10.38 -24.43
N ASN A 433 20.32 10.37 -25.68
CA ASN A 433 19.53 10.76 -26.86
C ASN A 433 18.61 9.62 -27.36
N ARG A 434 18.70 8.43 -26.75
CA ARG A 434 18.09 7.20 -27.24
C ARG A 434 16.69 6.95 -26.68
N GLY A 435 16.06 7.89 -25.98
CA GLY A 435 14.64 7.83 -25.57
C GLY A 435 13.79 8.94 -26.17
N SER A 436 12.49 8.89 -25.92
CA SER A 436 11.53 9.94 -26.27
C SER A 436 10.98 10.60 -25.02
N ILE A 437 10.78 11.92 -25.05
CA ILE A 437 10.31 12.71 -23.92
C ILE A 437 9.13 13.58 -24.34
N ILE A 438 8.08 13.59 -23.53
CA ILE A 438 6.95 14.53 -23.65
C ILE A 438 6.90 15.38 -22.38
N ILE A 439 6.82 16.69 -22.51
CA ILE A 439 6.69 17.63 -21.40
C ILE A 439 5.36 18.37 -21.53
N THR A 440 4.52 18.41 -20.49
CA THR A 440 3.33 19.27 -20.46
C THR A 440 3.59 20.49 -19.57
N THR A 441 3.23 21.68 -20.05
CA THR A 441 3.48 22.93 -19.31
C THR A 441 2.44 24.02 -19.60
N ARG A 442 2.32 25.00 -18.69
CA ARG A 442 1.63 26.27 -18.98
C ARG A 442 2.57 27.34 -19.56
N ILE A 443 3.89 27.12 -19.49
CA ILE A 443 4.90 28.08 -19.96
C ILE A 443 4.95 28.02 -21.50
N PRO A 444 4.69 29.14 -22.20
CA PRO A 444 4.50 29.13 -23.65
C PRO A 444 5.77 28.91 -24.47
N LYS A 445 6.97 29.11 -23.89
CA LYS A 445 8.24 28.92 -24.58
C LYS A 445 9.28 28.33 -23.62
N ILE A 446 9.57 27.05 -23.79
CA ILE A 446 10.68 26.36 -23.13
C ILE A 446 11.65 25.91 -24.21
N ASN A 447 12.90 26.37 -24.15
CA ASN A 447 13.92 26.04 -25.16
C ASN A 447 14.64 24.73 -24.79
N ILE A 448 13.92 23.61 -24.87
CA ILE A 448 14.41 22.26 -24.54
C ILE A 448 14.02 21.24 -25.63
N GLY A 449 12.99 21.54 -26.43
CA GLY A 449 12.52 20.63 -27.47
C GLY A 449 11.56 21.31 -28.44
N TYR A 450 10.88 20.51 -29.26
CA TYR A 450 9.91 21.02 -30.22
C TYR A 450 8.60 21.38 -29.51
N SER A 451 8.18 22.63 -29.66
CA SER A 451 7.02 23.19 -28.96
C SER A 451 5.74 23.02 -29.78
N ILE A 452 4.73 22.35 -29.20
CA ILE A 452 3.39 22.23 -29.78
C ILE A 452 2.39 22.98 -28.90
N SER A 453 1.76 23.99 -29.47
CA SER A 453 0.70 24.75 -28.80
C SER A 453 -0.60 23.98 -28.85
N ILE A 454 -1.07 23.52 -27.69
CA ILE A 454 -2.39 22.90 -27.55
C ILE A 454 -3.41 24.02 -27.27
N ASN A 455 -4.34 24.19 -28.22
CA ASN A 455 -5.37 25.23 -28.21
C ASN A 455 -6.78 24.64 -27.97
N LYS A 456 -7.82 25.48 -27.96
CA LYS A 456 -9.24 25.03 -27.93
C LYS A 456 -9.55 24.06 -29.08
N LEU A 457 -10.62 23.26 -28.94
CA LEU A 457 -11.02 22.33 -30.00
C LEU A 457 -11.39 23.11 -31.27
N GLU A 458 -10.75 22.79 -32.38
CA GLU A 458 -11.04 23.40 -33.69
C GLU A 458 -12.32 22.80 -34.30
N SER A 459 -12.49 21.48 -34.16
CA SER A 459 -13.66 20.75 -34.64
C SER A 459 -14.85 20.92 -33.70
N ILE A 460 -15.99 21.37 -34.25
CA ILE A 460 -17.26 21.38 -33.52
C ILE A 460 -17.76 19.95 -33.25
N GLY A 461 -17.37 18.98 -34.07
CA GLY A 461 -17.75 17.58 -33.91
C GLY A 461 -17.24 16.96 -32.63
N GLU A 462 -15.97 17.18 -32.32
CA GLU A 462 -15.36 16.72 -31.07
C GLU A 462 -16.03 17.39 -29.85
N ALA A 463 -16.38 18.67 -29.96
CA ALA A 463 -17.06 19.38 -28.89
C ALA A 463 -18.47 18.83 -28.62
N VAL A 464 -19.22 18.49 -29.68
CA VAL A 464 -20.54 17.83 -29.58
C VAL A 464 -20.41 16.43 -28.99
N GLU A 465 -19.40 15.66 -29.38
CA GLU A 465 -19.16 14.31 -28.87
C GLU A 465 -18.93 14.31 -27.35
N ILE A 466 -18.06 15.21 -26.85
CA ILE A 466 -17.84 15.38 -25.40
C ILE A 466 -19.15 15.74 -24.70
N LEU A 467 -19.89 16.71 -25.24
CA LEU A 467 -21.14 17.16 -24.64
C LEU A 467 -22.18 16.03 -24.57
N SER A 468 -22.33 15.26 -25.65
CA SER A 468 -23.24 14.12 -25.73
C SER A 468 -22.91 13.07 -24.66
N VAL A 469 -21.66 12.61 -24.61
CA VAL A 469 -21.26 11.55 -23.67
C VAL A 469 -21.38 12.01 -22.22
N THR A 470 -20.97 13.25 -21.93
CA THR A 470 -21.01 13.77 -20.56
C THR A 470 -22.41 14.12 -20.09
N SER A 471 -23.29 14.57 -20.99
CA SER A 471 -24.71 14.80 -20.69
C SER A 471 -25.58 13.54 -20.69
N GLY A 472 -25.09 12.43 -21.26
CA GLY A 472 -25.87 11.19 -21.42
C GLY A 472 -26.96 11.31 -22.50
N ARG A 473 -26.80 12.25 -23.42
CA ARG A 473 -27.75 12.54 -24.51
C ARG A 473 -27.29 11.86 -25.79
N GLU A 474 -27.72 10.61 -25.96
CA GLU A 474 -27.37 9.76 -27.11
C GLU A 474 -28.06 10.24 -28.40
N ASP A 475 -29.14 11.01 -28.29
CA ASP A 475 -29.80 11.73 -29.39
C ASP A 475 -28.87 12.73 -30.10
N LEU A 476 -27.79 13.13 -29.46
CA LEU A 476 -26.73 13.96 -30.05
C LEU A 476 -25.67 13.15 -30.84
N GLN A 477 -25.82 11.82 -30.92
CA GLN A 477 -24.94 10.92 -31.70
C GLN A 477 -25.70 10.10 -32.74
N ASP A 478 -27.04 10.18 -32.75
CA ASP A 478 -27.86 9.21 -33.45
C ASP A 478 -27.98 9.54 -34.95
N GLY A 479 -27.19 8.83 -35.75
CA GLY A 479 -27.60 8.51 -37.11
C GLY A 479 -26.55 7.90 -38.04
N GLU A 480 -26.98 7.59 -39.26
CA GLU A 480 -26.33 6.68 -40.24
C GLU A 480 -25.03 7.19 -40.91
N PHE A 481 -24.44 8.31 -40.46
CA PHE A 481 -23.33 9.01 -41.15
C PHE A 481 -22.11 9.15 -40.23
N SER A 482 -20.97 9.61 -40.77
CA SER A 482 -19.76 9.88 -39.98
C SER A 482 -20.03 10.86 -38.83
N PRO A 483 -19.46 10.68 -37.62
CA PRO A 483 -19.66 11.56 -36.46
C PRO A 483 -19.44 13.05 -36.74
N ALA A 484 -18.49 13.38 -37.63
CA ALA A 484 -18.22 14.76 -38.04
C ALA A 484 -19.37 15.38 -38.84
N TYR A 485 -20.08 14.58 -39.65
CA TYR A 485 -21.21 15.03 -40.46
C TYR A 485 -22.46 15.21 -39.59
N TRP A 486 -22.70 14.29 -38.65
CA TRP A 486 -23.81 14.40 -37.70
C TRP A 486 -23.70 15.59 -36.76
N ALA A 487 -22.51 15.90 -36.28
CA ALA A 487 -22.34 17.08 -35.43
C ALA A 487 -22.66 18.39 -36.16
N ILE A 488 -22.36 18.47 -37.46
CA ILE A 488 -22.75 19.62 -38.29
C ILE A 488 -24.28 19.67 -38.42
N LEU A 489 -24.93 18.54 -38.71
CA LEU A 489 -26.40 18.46 -38.81
C LEU A 489 -27.09 18.82 -37.49
N ILE A 490 -26.57 18.40 -36.34
CA ILE A 490 -27.12 18.71 -35.02
C ILE A 490 -26.98 20.20 -34.71
N VAL A 491 -25.82 20.79 -35.00
CA VAL A 491 -25.59 22.24 -34.85
C VAL A 491 -26.55 23.06 -35.74
N ILE A 492 -26.93 22.53 -36.90
CA ILE A 492 -27.91 23.15 -37.80
C ILE A 492 -29.35 22.95 -37.27
N LYS A 493 -29.68 21.77 -36.74
CA LYS A 493 -31.02 21.42 -36.23
C LYS A 493 -31.34 22.05 -34.88
N ASP A 494 -30.35 22.17 -33.99
CA ASP A 494 -30.49 22.73 -32.66
C ASP A 494 -29.47 23.86 -32.44
N LYS A 495 -29.95 25.10 -32.63
CA LYS A 495 -29.16 26.32 -32.42
C LYS A 495 -28.59 26.44 -30.99
N TYR A 496 -29.23 25.83 -29.99
CA TYR A 496 -28.80 25.95 -28.59
C TYR A 496 -27.53 25.16 -28.31
N VAL A 497 -27.33 24.01 -28.97
CA VAL A 497 -26.08 23.23 -28.90
C VAL A 497 -24.91 24.08 -29.41
N ALA A 498 -25.09 24.70 -30.58
CA ALA A 498 -24.08 25.56 -31.19
C ALA A 498 -23.72 26.74 -30.29
N CYS A 499 -24.74 27.47 -29.80
CA CYS A 499 -24.55 28.59 -28.91
C CYS A 499 -23.85 28.19 -27.60
N LEU A 500 -24.24 27.07 -27.00
CA LEU A 500 -23.60 26.59 -25.77
C LEU A 500 -22.12 26.30 -25.99
N LEU A 501 -21.75 25.57 -27.05
CA LEU A 501 -20.35 25.23 -27.33
C LEU A 501 -19.49 26.47 -27.61
N GLU A 502 -20.04 27.48 -28.28
CA GLU A 502 -19.37 28.78 -28.48
C GLU A 502 -19.19 29.53 -27.15
N ARG A 503 -20.22 29.57 -26.28
CA ARG A 503 -20.11 30.19 -24.94
C ARG A 503 -19.07 29.49 -24.07
N LEU A 504 -18.99 28.17 -24.15
CA LEU A 504 -18.00 27.36 -23.45
C LEU A 504 -16.60 27.43 -24.09
N GLY A 505 -16.43 28.19 -25.17
CA GLY A 505 -15.14 28.42 -25.83
C GLY A 505 -14.52 27.18 -26.45
N LYS A 506 -15.31 26.11 -26.66
CA LYS A 506 -14.85 24.78 -27.13
C LYS A 506 -13.72 24.19 -26.28
N PHE A 507 -13.73 24.46 -24.97
CA PHE A 507 -12.77 23.88 -24.03
C PHE A 507 -13.29 22.55 -23.46
N PRO A 508 -12.52 21.45 -23.58
CA PRO A 508 -12.98 20.13 -23.12
C PRO A 508 -13.44 20.12 -21.66
N LEU A 509 -12.70 20.77 -20.76
CA LEU A 509 -13.04 20.82 -19.34
C LEU A 509 -14.41 21.50 -19.12
N ALA A 510 -14.63 22.68 -19.72
CA ALA A 510 -15.87 23.44 -19.60
C ALA A 510 -17.07 22.66 -20.17
N ILE A 511 -16.91 22.05 -21.35
CA ILE A 511 -17.94 21.21 -21.99
C ILE A 511 -18.27 20.02 -21.11
N SER A 512 -17.25 19.34 -20.58
CA SER A 512 -17.45 18.14 -19.78
C SER A 512 -18.19 18.42 -18.48
N THR A 513 -17.85 19.53 -17.79
CA THR A 513 -18.53 19.94 -16.57
C THR A 513 -19.96 20.39 -16.85
N ALA A 514 -20.20 21.15 -17.92
CA ALA A 514 -21.54 21.54 -18.35
C ALA A 514 -22.41 20.32 -18.72
N GLY A 515 -21.84 19.35 -19.43
CA GLY A 515 -22.51 18.09 -19.74
C GLY A 515 -22.88 17.31 -18.48
N SER A 516 -21.96 17.18 -17.51
CA SER A 516 -22.26 16.56 -16.22
C SER A 516 -23.39 17.26 -15.46
N TYR A 517 -23.43 18.60 -15.51
CA TYR A 517 -24.56 19.36 -14.94
C TYR A 517 -25.87 19.00 -15.63
N LEU A 518 -25.91 18.99 -16.96
CA LEU A 518 -27.09 18.63 -17.76
C LEU A 518 -27.55 17.19 -17.53
N ARG A 519 -26.63 16.27 -17.22
CA ARG A 519 -26.96 14.87 -16.93
C ARG A 519 -27.71 14.70 -15.61
N HIS A 520 -27.31 15.46 -14.58
CA HIS A 520 -27.85 15.33 -13.22
C HIS A 520 -29.00 16.28 -12.93
N ASN A 521 -29.35 17.14 -13.89
CA ASN A 521 -30.45 18.09 -13.76
C ASN A 521 -31.45 17.90 -14.89
N SER A 522 -32.73 17.82 -14.54
CA SER A 522 -33.84 17.74 -15.50
C SER A 522 -34.09 19.09 -16.19
N ILE A 523 -33.10 19.60 -16.91
CA ILE A 523 -33.18 20.85 -17.68
C ILE A 523 -32.75 20.63 -19.13
N THR A 524 -33.24 21.47 -20.01
CA THR A 524 -32.86 21.50 -21.43
C THR A 524 -31.54 22.26 -21.65
N ILE A 525 -30.92 22.05 -22.82
CA ILE A 525 -29.72 22.82 -23.23
C ILE A 525 -30.04 24.32 -23.30
N ALA A 526 -31.25 24.68 -23.76
CA ALA A 526 -31.71 26.06 -23.84
C ALA A 526 -31.82 26.72 -22.44
N GLU A 527 -32.41 26.03 -21.47
CA GLU A 527 -32.51 26.51 -20.09
C GLU A 527 -31.14 26.64 -19.43
N TYR A 528 -30.24 25.68 -19.65
CA TYR A 528 -28.87 25.77 -19.14
C TYR A 528 -28.11 26.95 -19.73
N LEU A 529 -28.26 27.18 -21.04
CA LEU A 529 -27.63 28.31 -21.73
C LEU A 529 -28.11 29.65 -21.12
N LEU A 530 -29.41 29.78 -20.82
CA LEU A 530 -29.96 30.98 -20.16
C LEU A 530 -29.31 31.21 -18.78
N LEU A 531 -29.18 30.16 -17.97
CA LEU A 531 -28.52 30.24 -16.66
C LEU A 531 -27.05 30.66 -16.80
N LEU A 532 -26.35 30.09 -17.78
CA LEU A 532 -24.96 30.41 -18.08
C LEU A 532 -24.80 31.86 -18.53
N GLU A 533 -25.65 32.36 -19.43
CA GLU A 533 -25.61 33.75 -19.91
C GLU A 533 -25.89 34.75 -18.79
N LYS A 534 -26.85 34.45 -17.90
CA LYS A 534 -27.12 35.27 -16.71
C LYS A 534 -25.87 35.37 -15.84
N ARG A 535 -25.15 34.27 -15.63
CA ARG A 535 -23.94 34.24 -14.80
C ARG A 535 -22.75 34.94 -15.46
N LEU A 536 -22.58 34.76 -16.77
CA LEU A 536 -21.55 35.45 -17.54
C LEU A 536 -21.76 36.98 -17.53
N SER A 537 -23.02 37.42 -17.53
CA SER A 537 -23.38 38.84 -17.48
C SER A 537 -23.18 39.47 -16.09
N SER A 538 -23.30 38.69 -15.01
CA SER A 538 -23.09 39.16 -13.63
C SER A 538 -21.64 39.05 -13.15
N SER A 539 -20.76 38.41 -13.92
CA SER A 539 -19.33 38.27 -13.58
C SER A 539 -18.59 39.58 -13.81
N VAL A 540 -18.23 40.28 -12.72
CA VAL A 540 -17.44 41.51 -12.76
C VAL A 540 -16.05 41.22 -13.34
N SER A 541 -15.62 42.09 -14.25
CA SER A 541 -14.45 42.06 -15.14
C SER A 541 -13.06 42.02 -14.47
N ARG A 542 -12.80 41.08 -13.55
CA ARG A 542 -11.47 40.84 -12.95
C ARG A 542 -10.67 39.71 -13.61
N LEU A 543 -11.25 39.01 -14.59
CA LEU A 543 -10.61 37.89 -15.28
C LEU A 543 -10.15 38.32 -16.68
N ASP A 544 -8.86 38.12 -16.96
CA ASP A 544 -8.19 38.60 -18.18
C ASP A 544 -8.67 37.90 -19.47
N SER A 545 -9.41 36.79 -19.38
CA SER A 545 -9.83 36.04 -20.57
C SER A 545 -11.26 35.50 -20.54
N HIS A 546 -11.89 35.43 -21.72
CA HIS A 546 -13.23 34.85 -21.91
C HIS A 546 -13.29 33.36 -21.48
N GLN A 547 -12.17 32.64 -21.59
CA GLN A 547 -12.06 31.24 -21.18
C GLN A 547 -12.25 31.07 -19.67
N ASP A 548 -11.56 31.89 -18.87
CA ASP A 548 -11.62 31.79 -17.41
C ASP A 548 -13.02 32.16 -16.91
N ARG A 549 -13.66 33.14 -17.57
CA ARG A 549 -15.07 33.49 -17.32
C ARG A 549 -16.02 32.33 -17.58
N ALA A 550 -15.87 31.61 -18.69
CA ALA A 550 -16.71 30.45 -19.01
C ALA A 550 -16.53 29.30 -18.00
N LEU A 551 -15.29 28.95 -17.66
CA LEU A 551 -15.00 27.92 -16.66
C LEU A 551 -15.54 28.30 -15.28
N HIS A 552 -15.26 29.52 -14.82
CA HIS A 552 -15.77 30.02 -13.53
C HIS A 552 -17.30 30.03 -13.49
N ALA A 553 -17.96 30.40 -14.58
CA ALA A 553 -19.43 30.42 -14.62
C ALA A 553 -20.02 29.00 -14.51
N VAL A 554 -19.45 28.02 -15.23
CA VAL A 554 -19.87 26.61 -15.18
C VAL A 554 -19.63 26.00 -13.80
N TRP A 555 -18.47 26.28 -13.19
CA TRP A 555 -18.16 25.80 -11.83
C TRP A 555 -19.05 26.45 -10.78
N ASN A 556 -19.32 27.75 -10.87
CA ASN A 556 -20.26 28.44 -9.98
C ASN A 556 -21.66 27.79 -10.04
N LEU A 557 -22.21 27.57 -11.25
CA LEU A 557 -23.52 26.93 -11.40
C LEU A 557 -23.53 25.52 -10.80
N SER A 558 -22.50 24.73 -11.08
CA SER A 558 -22.38 23.37 -10.54
C SER A 558 -22.24 23.38 -9.01
N TYR A 559 -21.46 24.29 -8.46
CA TYR A 559 -21.27 24.45 -7.02
C TYR A 559 -22.55 24.88 -6.31
N GLU A 560 -23.29 25.87 -6.84
CA GLU A 560 -24.58 26.28 -6.27
C GLU A 560 -25.57 25.11 -6.24
N LYS A 561 -25.57 24.28 -7.29
CA LYS A 561 -26.41 23.09 -7.33
C LYS A 561 -25.99 22.04 -6.31
N VAL A 562 -24.69 21.80 -6.17
CA VAL A 562 -24.13 20.94 -5.11
C VAL A 562 -24.50 21.46 -3.73
N GLN A 563 -24.42 22.76 -3.49
CA GLN A 563 -24.75 23.38 -2.21
C GLN A 563 -26.22 23.16 -1.82
N ILE A 564 -27.14 23.18 -2.79
CA ILE A 564 -28.55 22.88 -2.57
C ILE A 564 -28.76 21.37 -2.31
N GLN A 565 -28.05 20.50 -3.05
CA GLN A 565 -28.23 19.05 -2.99
C GLN A 565 -27.57 18.41 -1.76
N SER A 566 -26.37 18.86 -1.41
CA SER A 566 -25.56 18.39 -0.28
C SER A 566 -24.71 19.54 0.25
N PRO A 567 -25.17 20.23 1.32
CA PRO A 567 -24.38 21.26 1.98
C PRO A 567 -23.02 20.73 2.46
N VAL A 568 -22.96 19.50 2.95
CA VAL A 568 -21.71 18.85 3.40
C VAL A 568 -20.70 18.73 2.26
N ALA A 569 -21.13 18.32 1.06
CA ALA A 569 -20.27 18.25 -0.11
C ALA A 569 -19.70 19.62 -0.51
N ALA A 570 -20.52 20.67 -0.44
CA ALA A 570 -20.08 22.04 -0.73
C ALA A 570 -19.03 22.53 0.28
N HIS A 571 -19.26 22.31 1.59
CA HIS A 571 -18.28 22.67 2.63
C HIS A 571 -17.00 21.84 2.52
N LEU A 572 -17.10 20.55 2.18
CA LEU A 572 -15.95 19.68 1.95
C LEU A 572 -15.11 20.19 0.77
N LEU A 573 -15.74 20.66 -0.32
CA LEU A 573 -15.02 21.27 -1.44
C LEU A 573 -14.29 22.56 -1.04
N GLN A 574 -14.90 23.39 -0.19
CA GLN A 574 -14.25 24.58 0.36
C GLN A 574 -13.05 24.21 1.25
N LEU A 575 -13.20 23.20 2.11
CA LEU A 575 -12.11 22.69 2.94
C LEU A 575 -10.97 22.12 2.07
N TYR A 576 -11.30 21.42 0.99
CA TYR A 576 -10.34 20.85 0.03
C TYR A 576 -9.43 21.94 -0.61
N ALA A 577 -9.85 23.19 -0.71
CA ALA A 577 -8.97 24.25 -1.22
C ALA A 577 -7.74 24.54 -0.32
N TYR A 578 -7.81 24.20 0.97
CA TYR A 578 -6.70 24.31 1.93
C TYR A 578 -5.77 23.09 1.93
N PHE A 579 -6.22 21.97 1.37
CA PHE A 579 -5.40 20.79 1.13
C PHE A 579 -4.77 20.84 -0.28
N ASP A 580 -3.69 20.10 -0.49
CA ASP A 580 -3.16 19.86 -1.84
C ASP A 580 -4.26 19.38 -2.79
N ASN A 581 -4.24 19.81 -4.05
CA ASN A 581 -5.28 19.44 -5.01
C ASN A 581 -5.25 17.95 -5.41
N ASP A 582 -4.21 17.21 -5.05
CA ASP A 582 -4.07 15.77 -5.28
C ASP A 582 -4.15 14.97 -3.96
N ASP A 583 -4.48 13.69 -4.07
CA ASP A 583 -4.36 12.69 -2.99
C ASP A 583 -5.12 13.04 -1.70
N LEU A 584 -6.40 13.43 -1.78
CA LEU A 584 -7.23 13.55 -0.57
C LEU A 584 -7.92 12.21 -0.27
N TRP A 585 -7.85 11.73 0.97
CA TRP A 585 -8.46 10.45 1.39
C TRP A 585 -9.29 10.62 2.67
N PHE A 586 -10.10 9.60 2.96
CA PHE A 586 -11.06 9.64 4.07
C PHE A 586 -10.40 9.91 5.42
N GLU A 587 -9.35 9.17 5.80
CA GLU A 587 -8.75 9.24 7.13
C GLU A 587 -8.14 10.62 7.46
N LEU A 588 -7.64 11.34 6.44
CA LEU A 588 -7.19 12.72 6.59
C LEU A 588 -8.37 13.65 6.93
N VAL A 589 -9.51 13.48 6.26
CA VAL A 589 -10.72 14.28 6.49
C VAL A 589 -11.42 13.89 7.80
N ARG A 590 -11.46 12.60 8.15
CA ARG A 590 -11.99 12.10 9.43
C ARG A 590 -11.29 12.77 10.62
N SER A 591 -9.99 13.01 10.49
CA SER A 591 -9.22 13.69 11.53
C SER A 591 -9.65 15.14 11.75
N CYS A 592 -10.34 15.76 10.78
CA CYS A 592 -11.02 17.03 10.96
C CYS A 592 -12.26 16.92 11.83
N ALA A 593 -13.03 15.83 11.73
CA ALA A 593 -14.22 15.59 12.55
C ALA A 593 -13.88 15.45 14.05
N GLN A 594 -12.66 15.01 14.34
CA GLN A 594 -12.14 14.92 15.70
C GLN A 594 -11.73 16.30 16.27
N GLN A 595 -11.60 17.33 15.43
CA GLN A 595 -11.29 18.69 15.87
C GLN A 595 -12.57 19.42 16.26
N LYS A 596 -12.55 20.06 17.43
CA LYS A 596 -13.67 20.90 17.88
C LYS A 596 -13.75 22.17 17.02
N GLY A 597 -14.90 22.44 16.41
CA GLY A 597 -15.13 23.75 15.81
C GLY A 597 -16.41 23.89 14.97
N LEU A 598 -16.58 23.05 13.96
CA LEU A 598 -17.62 23.22 12.95
C LEU A 598 -18.57 22.02 12.94
N ALA A 599 -19.86 22.27 13.14
CA ALA A 599 -20.86 21.21 13.34
C ALA A 599 -20.96 20.22 12.15
N TRP A 600 -20.89 20.73 10.91
CA TRP A 600 -20.97 19.90 9.70
C TRP A 600 -19.79 18.94 9.54
N VAL A 601 -18.65 19.19 10.21
CA VAL A 601 -17.45 18.35 10.09
C VAL A 601 -17.63 17.05 10.86
N TYR A 602 -18.44 17.03 11.92
CA TYR A 602 -18.76 15.79 12.65
C TYR A 602 -19.50 14.76 11.77
N GLU A 603 -20.23 15.22 10.76
CA GLU A 603 -20.88 14.34 9.78
C GLU A 603 -19.86 13.59 8.91
N LEU A 604 -18.63 14.11 8.78
CA LEU A 604 -17.54 13.49 8.02
C LEU A 604 -16.70 12.50 8.83
N ASP A 605 -17.07 12.21 10.08
CA ASP A 605 -16.47 11.09 10.83
C ASP A 605 -16.90 9.72 10.26
N ASP A 606 -18.06 9.69 9.61
CA ASP A 606 -18.64 8.53 8.96
C ASP A 606 -18.16 8.40 7.49
N GLU A 607 -17.61 7.24 7.15
CA GLU A 607 -17.05 6.97 5.82
C GLU A 607 -18.13 6.97 4.73
N LEU A 608 -19.34 6.53 5.05
CA LEU A 608 -20.45 6.54 4.10
C LEU A 608 -20.82 7.97 3.71
N THR A 609 -20.95 8.86 4.70
CA THR A 609 -21.28 10.27 4.48
C THR A 609 -20.19 10.99 3.69
N PHE A 610 -18.91 10.72 4.01
CA PHE A 610 -17.78 11.21 3.21
C PHE A 610 -17.86 10.74 1.75
N ASN A 611 -18.08 9.44 1.52
CA ASN A 611 -18.18 8.88 0.17
C ASN A 611 -19.39 9.46 -0.60
N MET A 612 -20.55 9.63 0.04
CA MET A 612 -21.72 10.27 -0.57
C MET A 612 -21.45 11.74 -0.95
N ALA A 613 -20.72 12.47 -0.11
CA ALA A 613 -20.30 13.84 -0.40
C ALA A 613 -19.34 13.87 -1.61
N MET A 614 -18.34 13.00 -1.63
CA MET A 614 -17.40 12.87 -2.74
C MET A 614 -18.06 12.41 -4.05
N ASP A 615 -19.01 11.48 -3.99
CA ASP A 615 -19.80 11.03 -5.14
C ASP A 615 -20.64 12.17 -5.71
N THR A 616 -21.20 13.02 -4.84
CA THR A 616 -21.91 14.24 -5.27
C THR A 616 -20.97 15.19 -5.99
N LEU A 617 -19.76 15.43 -5.46
CA LEU A 617 -18.76 16.29 -6.13
C LEU A 617 -18.28 15.68 -7.46
N HIS A 618 -18.10 14.38 -7.50
CA HIS A 618 -17.69 13.63 -8.69
C HIS A 618 -18.76 13.65 -9.79
N ALA A 619 -20.05 13.54 -9.44
CA ALA A 619 -21.17 13.62 -10.37
C ALA A 619 -21.16 14.92 -11.19
N TYR A 620 -20.81 16.04 -10.55
CA TYR A 620 -20.65 17.35 -11.18
C TYR A 620 -19.24 17.62 -11.75
N ARG A 621 -18.34 16.62 -11.75
CA ARG A 621 -16.94 16.73 -12.20
C ARG A 621 -16.15 17.85 -11.51
N LEU A 622 -16.45 18.08 -10.23
CA LEU A 622 -15.67 18.98 -9.38
C LEU A 622 -14.50 18.24 -8.71
N VAL A 623 -14.59 16.92 -8.60
CA VAL A 623 -13.56 16.03 -8.07
C VAL A 623 -13.42 14.83 -9.00
N GLU A 624 -12.19 14.34 -9.16
CA GLU A 624 -11.85 13.10 -9.86
C GLU A 624 -11.48 12.02 -8.84
N LEU A 625 -12.05 10.82 -8.99
CA LEU A 625 -11.67 9.66 -8.21
C LEU A 625 -10.34 9.12 -8.75
N GLN A 626 -9.34 9.00 -7.90
CA GLN A 626 -8.15 8.20 -8.15
C GLN A 626 -8.35 6.85 -7.44
N THR A 627 -8.51 5.77 -8.21
CA THR A 627 -8.35 4.42 -7.66
C THR A 627 -6.88 4.24 -7.34
N SER A 628 -6.50 4.52 -6.09
CA SER A 628 -5.13 4.31 -5.64
C SER A 628 -4.88 2.83 -5.44
N ASN A 629 -3.65 2.44 -5.75
CA ASN A 629 -3.01 1.25 -5.19
C ASN A 629 -2.15 1.65 -4.00
N SER A 630 -2.72 2.47 -3.12
CA SER A 630 -2.02 2.86 -1.91
C SER A 630 -1.93 1.63 -1.01
N TRP A 631 -0.72 1.20 -0.70
CA TRP A 631 -0.44 0.11 0.25
C TRP A 631 -0.85 0.47 1.69
N LEU A 632 -1.27 1.73 1.92
CA LEU A 632 -1.53 2.28 3.25
C LEU A 632 -3.00 2.39 3.63
N THR A 633 -3.89 2.61 2.67
CA THR A 633 -5.29 2.91 2.93
C THR A 633 -6.16 2.18 1.91
N ASP A 634 -7.10 1.37 2.38
CA ASP A 634 -8.15 0.74 1.56
C ASP A 634 -9.15 1.79 1.01
N SER A 635 -9.04 3.05 1.46
CA SER A 635 -9.91 4.16 1.08
C SER A 635 -9.57 4.77 -0.29
N ASN A 636 -10.63 5.22 -0.96
CA ASN A 636 -10.54 5.96 -2.22
C ASN A 636 -9.76 7.28 -2.04
N THR A 637 -8.95 7.62 -3.04
CA THR A 637 -8.24 8.90 -3.10
C THR A 637 -8.86 9.81 -4.14
N TYR A 638 -8.85 11.11 -3.89
CA TYR A 638 -9.53 12.09 -4.73
C TYR A 638 -8.55 13.16 -5.21
N ARG A 639 -8.88 13.82 -6.32
CA ARG A 639 -8.13 14.93 -6.93
C ARG A 639 -9.05 16.02 -7.45
N ILE A 640 -8.60 17.26 -7.38
CA ILE A 640 -9.21 18.42 -8.03
C ILE A 640 -8.27 18.91 -9.14
N HIS A 641 -8.84 19.28 -10.27
CA HIS A 641 -8.09 19.91 -11.35
C HIS A 641 -7.51 21.27 -10.90
N ASN A 642 -6.22 21.51 -11.15
CA ASN A 642 -5.50 22.72 -10.69
C ASN A 642 -6.26 24.05 -10.90
N SER A 643 -6.81 24.30 -12.10
CA SER A 643 -7.56 25.54 -12.35
C SER A 643 -8.87 25.66 -11.56
N LEU A 644 -9.49 24.53 -11.22
CA LEU A 644 -10.67 24.51 -10.36
C LEU A 644 -10.26 24.79 -8.91
N HIS A 645 -9.14 24.23 -8.45
CA HIS A 645 -8.58 24.50 -7.13
C HIS A 645 -8.20 25.98 -6.94
N ASP A 646 -7.57 26.58 -7.97
CA ASP A 646 -7.28 28.01 -8.03
C ASP A 646 -8.57 28.84 -7.93
N TRP A 647 -9.61 28.45 -8.67
CA TRP A 647 -10.92 29.11 -8.63
C TRP A 647 -11.57 29.03 -7.25
N ILE A 648 -11.59 27.86 -6.60
CA ILE A 648 -12.14 27.71 -5.24
C ILE A 648 -11.40 28.66 -4.29
N ALA A 649 -10.05 28.65 -4.34
CA ALA A 649 -9.22 29.47 -3.47
C ALA A 649 -9.40 30.98 -3.68
N GLN A 650 -9.60 31.43 -4.92
CA GLN A 650 -9.72 32.86 -5.24
C GLN A 650 -11.16 33.38 -5.12
N THR A 651 -12.15 32.57 -5.46
CA THR A 651 -13.54 33.00 -5.66
C THR A 651 -14.45 32.54 -4.53
N LEU A 652 -14.35 31.29 -4.10
CA LEU A 652 -15.20 30.76 -3.02
C LEU A 652 -14.64 31.13 -1.65
N LEU A 653 -13.31 31.10 -1.49
CA LEU A 653 -12.67 31.39 -0.21
C LEU A 653 -12.49 32.89 0.09
N SER A 654 -12.73 33.80 -0.86
CA SER A 654 -12.61 35.24 -0.60
C SER A 654 -13.58 35.75 0.47
N ASN A 655 -14.70 35.04 0.67
CA ASN A 655 -15.72 35.33 1.69
C ASN A 655 -15.95 34.13 2.65
N ALA A 656 -15.07 33.12 2.62
CA ALA A 656 -15.27 31.90 3.40
C ALA A 656 -14.92 32.10 4.87
N ASP A 657 -15.46 31.19 5.70
CA ASP A 657 -15.15 31.11 7.13
C ASP A 657 -13.64 30.92 7.32
N GLY A 658 -12.99 31.91 7.95
CA GLY A 658 -11.55 31.89 8.26
C GLY A 658 -11.15 30.70 9.14
N ARG A 659 -12.10 30.00 9.77
CA ARG A 659 -11.89 28.81 10.60
C ARG A 659 -11.51 27.55 9.81
N LEU A 660 -11.74 27.52 8.50
CA LEU A 660 -11.39 26.37 7.65
C LEU A 660 -9.87 26.17 7.50
N SER A 661 -9.10 27.25 7.40
CA SER A 661 -7.63 27.18 7.30
C SER A 661 -6.99 26.60 8.57
N PRO A 662 -7.29 27.11 9.79
CA PRO A 662 -6.90 26.48 11.05
C PRO A 662 -7.33 25.02 11.16
N LEU A 663 -8.55 24.69 10.74
CA LEU A 663 -9.06 23.32 10.78
C LEU A 663 -8.17 22.39 9.94
N ALA A 664 -7.92 22.71 8.67
CA ALA A 664 -7.09 21.90 7.79
C ALA A 664 -5.68 21.63 8.38
N LEU A 665 -5.03 22.66 8.94
CA LEU A 665 -3.74 22.50 9.61
C LEU A 665 -3.79 21.53 10.79
N LYS A 666 -4.81 21.64 11.64
CA LYS A 666 -5.00 20.72 12.78
C LYS A 666 -5.25 19.29 12.32
N CYS A 667 -6.03 19.08 11.26
CA CYS A 667 -6.27 17.74 10.71
C CYS A 667 -4.97 17.10 10.22
N ILE A 668 -4.15 17.85 9.47
CA ILE A 668 -2.85 17.37 8.96
C ILE A 668 -1.96 17.03 10.14
N ALA A 669 -1.84 17.93 11.12
CA ALA A 669 -1.00 17.73 12.29
C ALA A 669 -1.40 16.51 13.12
N ALA A 670 -2.69 16.22 13.26
CA ALA A 670 -3.20 15.06 13.98
C ALA A 670 -2.78 13.72 13.32
N ASN A 671 -2.57 13.70 12.00
CA ASN A 671 -2.14 12.50 11.27
C ASN A 671 -0.62 12.32 11.24
N ILE A 672 0.17 13.32 11.67
CA ILE A 672 1.63 13.19 11.74
C ILE A 672 1.96 12.28 12.93
N THR A 673 2.40 11.05 12.63
CA THR A 673 2.83 10.10 13.65
C THR A 673 4.33 10.25 13.92
N THR A 674 4.75 9.99 15.16
CA THR A 674 6.16 10.04 15.59
C THR A 674 6.84 8.65 15.56
N GLN A 675 6.18 7.63 15.01
CA GLN A 675 6.71 6.27 14.93
C GLN A 675 7.64 6.13 13.72
N ASN A 676 8.78 5.48 13.89
CA ASN A 676 9.72 5.18 12.79
C ASN A 676 9.47 3.80 12.20
N ASN A 677 8.27 3.61 11.67
CA ASN A 677 7.94 2.45 10.85
C ASN A 677 7.70 2.89 9.40
N PHE A 678 7.73 1.92 8.48
CA PHE A 678 7.59 2.17 7.04
C PHE A 678 6.26 2.86 6.69
N ASP A 679 5.19 2.49 7.41
CA ASP A 679 3.85 3.04 7.19
C ASP A 679 3.76 4.51 7.60
N SER A 680 4.36 4.88 8.74
CA SER A 680 4.45 6.28 9.20
C SER A 680 5.16 7.18 8.18
N TRP A 681 6.29 6.72 7.63
CA TRP A 681 7.01 7.49 6.61
C TRP A 681 6.17 7.70 5.34
N LEU A 682 5.49 6.66 4.86
CA LEU A 682 4.60 6.78 3.70
C LEU A 682 3.43 7.74 3.97
N LEU A 683 2.88 7.72 5.19
CA LEU A 683 1.82 8.65 5.59
C LEU A 683 2.33 10.10 5.66
N GLN A 684 3.46 10.34 6.34
CA GLN A 684 4.11 11.65 6.41
C GLN A 684 4.39 12.21 5.01
N ARG A 685 4.84 11.35 4.10
CA ARG A 685 5.09 11.72 2.70
C ARG A 685 3.82 12.18 1.98
N ARG A 686 2.68 11.50 2.18
CA ARG A 686 1.39 11.94 1.63
C ARG A 686 0.96 13.28 2.22
N LEU A 687 1.14 13.46 3.53
CA LEU A 687 0.79 14.69 4.25
C LEU A 687 1.62 15.92 3.85
N LEU A 688 2.84 15.74 3.35
CA LEU A 688 3.77 16.85 3.08
C LEU A 688 3.17 17.91 2.14
N SER A 689 2.63 17.50 0.99
CA SER A 689 2.05 18.46 0.03
C SER A 689 0.82 19.18 0.62
N HIS A 690 0.01 18.46 1.41
CA HIS A 690 -1.11 19.08 2.12
C HIS A 690 -0.64 20.09 3.16
N ALA A 691 0.41 19.78 3.92
CA ALA A 691 0.98 20.67 4.94
C ALA A 691 1.52 21.96 4.30
N ILE A 692 2.23 21.84 3.17
CA ILE A 692 2.75 22.98 2.39
C ILE A 692 1.62 23.90 1.96
N ARG A 693 0.57 23.33 1.37
CA ARG A 693 -0.61 24.09 0.93
C ARG A 693 -1.32 24.79 2.10
N ALA A 694 -1.61 24.04 3.16
CA ALA A 694 -2.38 24.55 4.30
C ALA A 694 -1.60 25.66 5.02
N TYR A 695 -0.28 25.48 5.20
CA TYR A 695 0.58 26.48 5.82
C TYR A 695 0.68 27.75 4.98
N ALA A 696 0.81 27.64 3.65
CA ALA A 696 0.85 28.80 2.75
C ALA A 696 -0.47 29.58 2.70
N SER A 697 -1.58 28.96 3.13
CA SER A 697 -2.91 29.57 3.18
C SER A 697 -3.26 30.13 4.57
N LEU A 698 -2.33 30.06 5.53
CA LEU A 698 -2.48 30.65 6.85
C LEU A 698 -2.23 32.16 6.78
N ARG A 699 -3.27 32.96 7.05
CA ARG A 699 -3.21 34.43 6.99
C ARG A 699 -3.05 35.11 8.35
N GLU A 700 -3.54 34.47 9.41
CA GLU A 700 -3.55 35.03 10.75
C GLU A 700 -2.75 34.16 11.71
N ASP A 701 -2.01 34.82 12.59
CA ASP A 701 -1.31 34.16 13.68
C ASP A 701 -2.32 33.81 14.77
N ASN A 702 -2.64 32.52 14.85
CA ASN A 702 -3.44 31.98 15.93
C ASN A 702 -2.56 31.14 16.85
N ASP A 703 -2.44 31.61 18.08
CA ASP A 703 -1.72 31.01 19.19
C ASP A 703 -2.18 29.56 19.48
N ASP A 704 -3.44 29.22 19.20
CA ASP A 704 -4.02 27.86 19.31
C ASP A 704 -3.49 26.87 18.23
N LEU A 705 -2.78 27.36 17.21
CA LEU A 705 -2.17 26.54 16.17
C LEU A 705 -0.75 26.11 16.48
N ASN A 706 -0.14 26.60 17.56
CA ASN A 706 1.27 26.34 17.87
C ASN A 706 1.63 24.84 17.93
N TRP A 707 0.75 24.00 18.50
CA TRP A 707 0.98 22.54 18.54
C TRP A 707 0.91 21.91 17.15
N ALA A 708 0.00 22.38 16.29
CA ALA A 708 -0.17 21.87 14.95
C ALA A 708 1.00 22.29 14.06
N LEU A 709 1.44 23.55 14.20
CA LEU A 709 2.61 24.10 13.53
C LEU A 709 3.89 23.38 13.98
N HIS A 710 4.04 23.06 15.27
CA HIS A 710 5.18 22.27 15.75
C HIS A 710 5.28 20.93 15.02
N ARG A 711 4.16 20.18 14.92
CA ARG A 711 4.13 18.91 14.19
C ARG A 711 4.44 19.05 12.71
N ILE A 712 3.93 20.11 12.06
CA ILE A 712 4.25 20.41 10.66
C ILE A 712 5.74 20.77 10.49
N GLY A 713 6.33 21.50 11.43
CA GLY A 713 7.77 21.79 11.45
C GLY A 713 8.60 20.51 11.56
N VAL A 714 8.18 19.56 12.39
CA VAL A 714 8.79 18.22 12.48
C VAL A 714 8.68 17.48 11.14
N LEU A 715 7.52 17.49 10.49
CA LEU A 715 7.33 16.91 9.17
C LEU A 715 8.27 17.52 8.12
N TYR A 716 8.46 18.84 8.14
CA TYR A 716 9.39 19.53 7.23
C TYR A 716 10.84 19.15 7.50
N ALA A 717 11.22 19.02 8.77
CA ALA A 717 12.57 18.60 9.16
C ALA A 717 12.93 17.20 8.63
N TYR A 718 11.97 16.27 8.59
CA TYR A 718 12.17 14.92 8.06
C TYR A 718 12.23 14.82 6.53
N HIS A 719 11.72 15.82 5.80
CA HIS A 719 11.60 15.80 4.34
C HIS A 719 12.44 16.90 3.66
N ASP A 720 13.65 17.15 4.17
CA ASP A 720 14.66 18.06 3.59
C ASP A 720 14.24 19.54 3.47
N ARG A 721 13.18 19.98 4.16
CA ARG A 721 12.71 21.39 4.20
C ARG A 721 13.20 22.09 5.46
N GLN A 722 14.52 22.07 5.66
CA GLN A 722 15.13 22.46 6.92
C GLN A 722 14.98 23.95 7.24
N LYS A 723 15.06 24.83 6.24
CA LYS A 723 14.90 26.28 6.44
C LYS A 723 13.49 26.64 6.87
N GLU A 724 12.50 25.99 6.26
CA GLU A 724 11.10 26.19 6.61
C GLU A 724 10.77 25.61 7.98
N ALA A 725 11.33 24.44 8.32
CA ALA A 725 11.22 23.85 9.65
C ALA A 725 11.79 24.79 10.73
N GLU A 726 12.97 25.37 10.51
CA GLU A 726 13.62 26.33 11.40
C GLU A 726 12.73 27.56 11.64
N ALA A 727 12.18 28.14 10.55
CA ALA A 727 11.27 29.28 10.64
C ALA A 727 9.99 28.96 11.41
N ILE A 728 9.40 27.77 11.20
CA ILE A 728 8.21 27.32 11.93
C ILE A 728 8.53 27.12 13.41
N PHE A 729 9.63 26.45 13.77
CA PHE A 729 10.00 26.25 15.17
C PHE A 729 10.24 27.56 15.90
N MET A 730 10.95 28.51 15.30
CA MET A 730 11.17 29.83 15.88
C MET A 730 9.86 30.57 16.14
N ARG A 731 8.94 30.54 15.16
CA ARG A 731 7.60 31.13 15.31
C ARG A 731 6.81 30.49 16.45
N VAL A 732 6.82 29.16 16.55
CA VAL A 732 6.08 28.43 17.59
C VAL A 732 6.68 28.68 18.98
N ILE A 733 8.00 28.77 19.10
CA ILE A 733 8.67 29.12 20.36
C ILE A 733 8.21 30.49 20.85
N GLN A 734 8.18 31.51 19.97
CA GLN A 734 7.69 32.85 20.33
C GLN A 734 6.22 32.82 20.77
N GLY A 735 5.38 32.04 20.09
CA GLY A 735 3.98 31.85 20.45
C GLY A 735 3.82 31.21 21.83
N TYR A 736 4.51 30.10 22.10
CA TYR A 736 4.45 29.44 23.41
C TYR A 736 5.07 30.26 24.54
N GLU A 737 6.17 30.97 24.30
CA GLU A 737 6.74 31.89 25.28
C GLU A 737 5.76 33.00 25.68
N LYS A 738 4.99 33.51 24.72
CA LYS A 738 3.97 34.55 24.95
C LYS A 738 2.76 34.03 25.74
N ILE A 739 2.28 32.83 25.45
CA ILE A 739 1.04 32.29 26.05
C ILE A 739 1.31 31.56 27.36
N LEU A 740 2.38 30.77 27.41
CA LEU A 740 2.68 29.80 28.47
C LEU A 740 3.93 30.18 29.30
N GLY A 741 4.78 31.07 28.78
CA GLY A 741 6.02 31.51 29.43
C GLY A 741 7.29 30.80 28.93
N PRO A 742 8.50 31.30 29.31
CA PRO A 742 9.78 30.75 28.88
C PRO A 742 10.07 29.36 29.45
N ASP A 743 9.38 29.01 30.53
CA ASP A 743 9.65 27.83 31.35
C ASP A 743 8.60 26.71 31.22
N HIS A 744 7.72 26.77 30.21
CA HIS A 744 6.68 25.76 30.00
C HIS A 744 7.19 24.55 29.20
N ALA A 745 6.71 23.35 29.54
CA ALA A 745 7.10 22.08 28.92
C ALA A 745 7.01 22.08 27.38
N GLU A 746 5.87 22.52 26.83
CA GLU A 746 5.64 22.63 25.38
C GLU A 746 6.66 23.55 24.69
N THR A 747 7.10 24.64 25.35
CA THR A 747 8.15 25.52 24.82
C THR A 747 9.46 24.75 24.67
N PHE A 748 9.80 23.89 25.64
CA PHE A 748 11.01 23.08 25.60
C PHE A 748 10.97 21.98 24.54
N ASP A 749 9.80 21.39 24.25
CA ASP A 749 9.64 20.38 23.20
C ASP A 749 10.01 20.94 21.82
N VAL A 750 9.58 22.18 21.54
CA VAL A 750 9.91 22.87 20.28
C VAL A 750 11.37 23.32 20.26
N VAL A 751 11.91 23.84 21.38
CA VAL A 751 13.34 24.18 21.50
C VAL A 751 14.23 22.95 21.26
N ASN A 752 13.86 21.79 21.81
CA ASN A 752 14.56 20.53 21.54
C ASN A 752 14.48 20.14 20.05
N SER A 753 13.31 20.28 19.43
CA SER A 753 13.13 19.97 18.00
C SER A 753 14.03 20.86 17.11
N LEU A 754 14.19 22.13 17.47
CA LEU A 754 15.13 23.06 16.85
C LEU A 754 16.60 22.64 17.10
N GLY A 755 16.92 22.16 18.30
CA GLY A 755 18.24 21.61 18.64
C GLY A 755 18.61 20.39 17.78
N VAL A 756 17.67 19.47 17.56
CA VAL A 756 17.85 18.32 16.65
C VAL A 756 18.09 18.79 15.21
N LEU A 757 17.32 19.77 14.75
CA LEU A 757 17.48 20.34 13.42
C LEU A 757 18.88 20.93 13.22
N TYR A 758 19.38 21.71 14.17
CA TYR A 758 20.74 22.26 14.12
C TYR A 758 21.83 21.19 14.21
N ALA A 759 21.64 20.15 15.02
CA ALA A 759 22.56 19.04 15.10
C ALA A 759 22.70 18.31 13.74
N ASN A 760 21.58 18.08 13.05
CA ASN A 760 21.55 17.46 11.72
C ASN A 760 22.18 18.36 10.64
N GLN A 761 22.14 19.68 10.81
CA GLN A 761 22.83 20.65 9.94
C GLN A 761 24.34 20.76 10.21
N GLY A 762 24.85 20.15 11.29
CA GLY A 762 26.22 20.37 11.76
C GLY A 762 26.45 21.74 12.42
N LYS A 763 25.37 22.48 12.75
CA LYS A 763 25.40 23.72 13.55
C LYS A 763 25.51 23.38 15.04
N VAL A 764 26.69 22.91 15.40
CA VAL A 764 26.95 22.25 16.68
C VAL A 764 26.73 23.18 17.88
N GLN A 765 27.16 24.45 17.78
CA GLN A 765 27.07 25.39 18.90
C GLN A 765 25.63 25.82 19.17
N GLU A 766 24.87 26.04 18.11
CA GLU A 766 23.46 26.38 18.15
C GLU A 766 22.64 25.21 18.71
N ALA A 767 22.93 23.98 18.29
CA ALA A 767 22.33 22.77 18.85
C ALA A 767 22.60 22.61 20.35
N GLU A 768 23.86 22.82 20.78
CA GLU A 768 24.25 22.74 22.19
C GLU A 768 23.52 23.81 23.02
N CYS A 769 23.37 25.02 22.49
CA CYS A 769 22.62 26.10 23.14
C CYS A 769 21.15 25.71 23.34
N MET A 770 20.48 25.22 22.30
CA MET A 770 19.08 24.80 22.37
C MET A 770 18.88 23.62 23.33
N TYR A 771 19.73 22.59 23.26
CA TYR A 771 19.62 21.46 24.17
C TYR A 771 19.87 21.83 25.64
N ASN A 772 20.85 22.68 25.93
CA ASN A 772 21.06 23.16 27.30
C ASN A 772 19.88 23.99 27.81
N ARG A 773 19.27 24.80 26.95
CA ARG A 773 18.07 25.57 27.27
C ARG A 773 16.90 24.63 27.61
N ALA A 774 16.61 23.65 26.74
CA ALA A 774 15.54 22.68 26.98
C ALA A 774 15.80 21.83 28.24
N LEU A 775 17.05 21.39 28.45
CA LEU A 775 17.45 20.60 29.62
C LEU A 775 17.18 21.34 30.93
N ARG A 776 17.64 22.59 31.06
CA ARG A 776 17.39 23.42 32.26
C ARG A 776 15.89 23.56 32.52
N GLY A 777 15.13 23.72 31.43
CA GLY A 777 13.69 23.79 31.46
C GLY A 777 13.03 22.54 32.04
N TYR A 778 13.30 21.37 31.47
CA TYR A 778 12.74 20.12 31.97
C TYR A 778 13.23 19.75 33.38
N GLU A 779 14.49 20.07 33.71
CA GLU A 779 15.01 19.90 35.08
C GLU A 779 14.21 20.72 36.10
N ALA A 780 13.86 21.96 35.76
CA ALA A 780 13.06 22.83 36.61
C ALA A 780 11.59 22.38 36.68
N ALA A 781 11.00 21.98 35.55
CA ALA A 781 9.57 21.65 35.46
C ALA A 781 9.22 20.26 36.00
N TRP A 782 10.02 19.25 35.64
CA TRP A 782 9.73 17.83 35.90
C TRP A 782 10.80 17.13 36.74
N GLY A 783 11.90 17.81 37.03
CA GLY A 783 12.99 17.30 37.83
C GLY A 783 14.12 16.66 37.00
N PRO A 784 15.32 16.54 37.60
CA PRO A 784 16.51 16.01 36.94
C PRO A 784 16.44 14.54 36.49
N ASP A 785 15.45 13.75 36.96
CA ASP A 785 15.28 12.30 36.67
C ASP A 785 14.06 11.96 35.78
N HIS A 786 13.31 12.95 35.29
CA HIS A 786 12.17 12.69 34.40
C HIS A 786 12.61 12.18 33.02
N THR A 787 11.83 11.30 32.39
CA THR A 787 12.13 10.65 31.10
C THR A 787 12.56 11.63 30.01
N GLU A 788 11.89 12.78 29.93
CA GLU A 788 12.18 13.83 28.94
C GLU A 788 13.47 14.61 29.26
N THR A 789 13.74 14.87 30.55
CA THR A 789 15.01 15.44 31.00
C THR A 789 16.17 14.53 30.62
N LEU A 790 16.01 13.22 30.83
CA LEU A 790 17.01 12.21 30.51
C LEU A 790 17.21 12.04 29.00
N ARG A 791 16.16 12.22 28.19
CA ARG A 791 16.24 12.28 26.73
C ARG A 791 17.08 13.47 26.27
N MET A 792 16.97 14.63 26.92
CA MET A 792 17.82 15.81 26.61
C MET A 792 19.28 15.57 26.95
N VAL A 793 19.56 14.99 28.13
CA VAL A 793 20.92 14.59 28.53
C VAL A 793 21.51 13.61 27.50
N TYR A 794 20.71 12.67 27.03
CA TYR A 794 21.11 11.74 25.97
C TYR A 794 21.43 12.45 24.63
N ASN A 795 20.58 13.38 24.18
CA ASN A 795 20.81 14.14 22.95
C ASN A 795 22.09 14.99 23.01
N LEU A 796 22.39 15.60 24.16
CA LEU A 796 23.67 16.28 24.41
C LEU A 796 24.87 15.32 24.32
N GLY A 797 24.72 14.10 24.85
CA GLY A 797 25.73 13.05 24.72
C GLY A 797 26.03 12.70 23.26
N LEU A 798 25.00 12.56 22.42
CA LEU A 798 25.16 12.34 20.97
C LEU A 798 25.86 13.52 20.29
N LEU A 799 25.47 14.75 20.64
CA LEU A 799 26.10 15.95 20.09
C LEU A 799 27.60 16.01 20.42
N TYR A 800 27.97 15.74 21.68
CA TYR A 800 29.39 15.69 22.09
C TYR A 800 30.16 14.53 21.44
N THR A 801 29.48 13.43 21.14
CA THR A 801 30.09 12.31 20.39
C THR A 801 30.47 12.76 18.99
N ASN A 802 29.56 13.46 18.30
CA ASN A 802 29.83 14.00 16.95
C ASN A 802 30.95 15.06 16.94
N GLN A 803 31.19 15.74 18.06
CA GLN A 803 32.30 16.67 18.25
C GLN A 803 33.63 15.99 18.63
N GLY A 804 33.64 14.68 18.93
CA GLY A 804 34.81 13.98 19.47
C GLY A 804 35.12 14.30 20.94
N LEU A 805 34.22 14.99 21.66
CA LEU A 805 34.37 15.29 23.10
C LEU A 805 33.90 14.12 23.96
N LEU A 806 34.59 12.99 23.84
CA LEU A 806 34.19 11.70 24.44
C LEU A 806 34.00 11.75 25.96
N GLY A 807 34.82 12.53 26.68
CA GLY A 807 34.67 12.68 28.14
C GLY A 807 33.36 13.37 28.55
N LYS A 808 32.93 14.40 27.80
CA LYS A 808 31.64 15.05 28.02
C LYS A 808 30.48 14.14 27.60
N ALA A 809 30.61 13.44 26.48
CA ALA A 809 29.63 12.47 26.00
C ALA A 809 29.39 11.35 27.03
N LEU A 810 30.47 10.77 27.57
CA LEU A 810 30.41 9.76 28.64
C LEU A 810 29.72 10.28 29.90
N GLY A 811 30.06 11.50 30.33
CA GLY A 811 29.40 12.14 31.47
C GLY A 811 27.89 12.25 31.27
N MET A 812 27.45 12.65 30.08
CA MET A 812 26.04 12.76 29.72
C MET A 812 25.35 11.38 29.64
N PHE A 813 25.89 10.41 28.91
CA PHE A 813 25.27 9.08 28.83
C PHE A 813 25.21 8.37 30.18
N GLY A 814 26.28 8.47 30.99
CA GLY A 814 26.28 7.93 32.34
C GLY A 814 25.24 8.60 33.25
N ARG A 815 25.03 9.91 33.10
CA ARG A 815 23.96 10.65 33.79
C ARG A 815 22.57 10.17 33.34
N ALA A 816 22.33 10.06 32.04
CA ALA A 816 21.06 9.61 31.49
C ALA A 816 20.72 8.18 31.96
N LEU A 817 21.68 7.26 31.88
CA LEU A 817 21.52 5.86 32.32
C LEU A 817 21.11 5.76 33.79
N ARG A 818 21.86 6.42 34.69
CA ARG A 818 21.54 6.42 36.13
C ARG A 818 20.17 7.01 36.42
N GLY A 819 19.78 8.07 35.72
CA GLY A 819 18.44 8.65 35.87
C GLY A 819 17.35 7.69 35.43
N TYR A 820 17.52 7.00 34.30
CA TYR A 820 16.54 6.03 33.83
C TYR A 820 16.40 4.83 34.79
N GLU A 821 17.52 4.34 35.33
CA GLU A 821 17.55 3.29 36.36
C GLU A 821 16.74 3.70 37.60
N ARG A 822 16.81 4.97 38.02
CA ARG A 822 16.01 5.51 39.13
C ARG A 822 14.53 5.68 38.79
N ALA A 823 14.22 6.15 37.58
CA ALA A 823 12.86 6.55 37.20
C ALA A 823 11.93 5.37 36.88
N MET A 824 12.43 4.31 36.22
CA MET A 824 11.60 3.18 35.75
C MET A 824 11.99 1.84 36.40
N GLY A 825 12.98 1.84 37.29
CA GLY A 825 13.56 0.62 37.87
C GLY A 825 14.50 -0.09 36.90
N HIS A 826 15.51 -0.79 37.45
CA HIS A 826 16.63 -1.36 36.68
C HIS A 826 16.19 -2.14 35.44
N VAL A 827 15.21 -3.04 35.54
CA VAL A 827 14.81 -3.94 34.45
C VAL A 827 14.04 -3.22 33.33
N GLN A 828 13.13 -2.28 33.64
CA GLN A 828 12.35 -1.56 32.61
C GLN A 828 13.17 -0.44 31.95
N ALA A 829 14.03 0.24 32.73
CA ALA A 829 15.03 1.17 32.21
C ALA A 829 15.95 0.48 31.21
N MET A 830 16.40 -0.74 31.50
CA MET A 830 17.30 -1.49 30.64
C MET A 830 16.65 -1.97 29.32
N ASN A 831 15.34 -2.19 29.29
CA ASN A 831 14.59 -2.65 28.10
C ASN A 831 14.32 -1.55 27.03
N SER A 832 14.42 -0.27 27.38
CA SER A 832 13.88 0.83 26.57
C SER A 832 14.81 2.05 26.42
N CYS A 833 16.04 1.99 26.97
CA CYS A 833 16.89 3.18 27.13
C CYS A 833 17.83 3.47 25.94
N PRO A 834 17.71 4.64 25.29
CA PRO A 834 18.65 5.12 24.29
C PRO A 834 20.11 5.21 24.79
N ALA A 835 20.32 5.51 26.09
CA ALA A 835 21.66 5.67 26.67
C ALA A 835 22.51 4.39 26.64
N ILE A 836 21.90 3.20 26.65
CA ILE A 836 22.60 1.91 26.49
C ILE A 836 23.10 1.75 25.05
N ARG A 837 22.29 2.14 24.06
CA ARG A 837 22.68 2.10 22.63
C ARG A 837 23.79 3.10 22.31
N ALA A 838 23.77 4.29 22.90
CA ALA A 838 24.85 5.25 22.66
C ALA A 838 26.14 4.92 23.41
N THR A 839 26.08 4.32 24.60
CA THR A 839 27.29 3.81 25.28
C THR A 839 27.96 2.70 24.48
N TRP A 840 27.19 1.86 23.78
CA TRP A 840 27.71 0.89 22.81
C TRP A 840 28.37 1.56 21.59
N ASN A 841 27.73 2.57 20.98
CA ASN A 841 28.29 3.29 19.83
C ASN A 841 29.59 4.05 20.14
N LEU A 842 29.87 4.32 21.42
CA LEU A 842 31.12 4.91 21.88
C LEU A 842 32.27 3.91 22.04
N GLN A 843 31.99 2.61 22.10
CA GLN A 843 33.00 1.55 22.34
C GLN A 843 34.19 1.59 21.35
N PRO A 844 34.00 1.79 20.03
CA PRO A 844 35.12 1.86 19.08
C PRO A 844 35.97 3.14 19.22
N LEU A 845 35.40 4.21 19.78
CA LEU A 845 36.10 5.49 19.97
C LEU A 845 36.89 5.51 21.28
N LEU A 846 36.34 4.88 22.32
CA LEU A 846 36.97 4.78 23.64
C LEU A 846 38.13 3.78 23.67
N SER A 847 38.11 2.76 22.81
CA SER A 847 39.27 1.89 22.58
C SER A 847 40.48 2.68 22.04
N GLY A 848 40.29 3.86 21.45
CA GLY A 848 41.39 4.76 21.06
C GLY A 848 42.11 5.47 22.22
N GLN A 849 41.48 5.66 23.39
CA GLN A 849 41.95 6.62 24.42
C GLN A 849 42.41 6.00 25.77
N ASN A 850 42.71 4.70 25.83
CA ASN A 850 43.38 4.07 26.98
C ASN A 850 42.64 4.18 28.33
N GLN A 851 41.29 4.16 28.34
CA GLN A 851 40.46 4.06 29.56
C GLN A 851 39.72 2.71 29.69
N PRO A 852 40.44 1.57 29.82
CA PRO A 852 39.86 0.23 29.70
C PRO A 852 38.86 -0.14 30.82
N ALA A 853 39.03 0.39 32.04
CA ALA A 853 38.22 -0.02 33.19
C ALA A 853 36.77 0.50 33.16
N GLU A 854 36.56 1.76 32.76
CA GLU A 854 35.22 2.35 32.61
C GLU A 854 34.49 1.72 31.42
N ILE A 855 35.17 1.55 30.27
CA ILE A 855 34.62 0.90 29.07
C ILE A 855 34.13 -0.51 29.41
N ARG A 856 34.95 -1.30 30.11
CA ARG A 856 34.62 -2.66 30.52
C ARG A 856 33.36 -2.72 31.38
N LYS A 857 33.20 -1.78 32.31
CA LYS A 857 32.03 -1.72 33.20
C LYS A 857 30.73 -1.50 32.42
N TYR A 858 30.74 -0.64 31.39
CA TYR A 858 29.56 -0.41 30.55
C TYR A 858 29.31 -1.55 29.55
N CYS A 859 30.37 -2.08 28.91
CA CYS A 859 30.27 -3.22 27.99
C CYS A 859 29.78 -4.50 28.70
N GLN A 860 30.28 -4.78 29.90
CA GLN A 860 29.82 -5.92 30.71
C GLN A 860 28.34 -5.79 31.06
N ARG A 861 27.90 -4.58 31.45
CA ARG A 861 26.48 -4.32 31.74
C ARG A 861 25.58 -4.48 30.51
N ALA A 862 26.05 -4.11 29.32
CA ALA A 862 25.32 -4.32 28.07
C ALA A 862 25.30 -5.81 27.66
N TYR A 863 26.38 -6.55 27.93
CA TYR A 863 26.51 -7.99 27.66
C TYR A 863 25.58 -8.84 28.52
N ASP A 864 25.55 -8.58 29.84
CA ASP A 864 24.68 -9.28 30.79
C ASP A 864 23.18 -9.15 30.38
N TYR A 865 22.84 -8.06 29.69
CA TYR A 865 21.49 -7.78 29.18
C TYR A 865 21.14 -8.55 27.89
N VAL A 866 22.02 -8.55 26.86
CA VAL A 866 21.76 -9.31 25.61
C VAL A 866 21.63 -10.81 25.91
N GLN A 867 22.42 -11.30 26.86
CA GLN A 867 22.32 -12.67 27.37
C GLN A 867 20.95 -13.00 27.95
N ALA A 868 20.37 -12.09 28.74
CA ALA A 868 19.08 -12.28 29.40
C ALA A 868 17.89 -12.23 28.42
N LEU A 869 18.03 -11.55 27.28
CA LEU A 869 16.93 -11.26 26.35
C LEU A 869 16.84 -12.23 25.16
N THR A 870 17.99 -12.66 24.63
CA THR A 870 18.05 -13.45 23.40
C THR A 870 18.43 -14.91 23.63
N GLY A 871 18.87 -15.25 24.85
CA GLY A 871 19.50 -16.52 25.16
C GLY A 871 20.85 -16.70 24.47
N PRO A 872 21.67 -17.69 24.87
CA PRO A 872 23.05 -17.84 24.40
C PRO A 872 23.21 -18.27 22.93
N ALA A 873 22.11 -18.47 22.19
CA ALA A 873 22.08 -19.04 20.84
C ALA A 873 21.88 -18.02 19.70
N CYS A 874 21.73 -16.72 20.01
CA CYS A 874 21.58 -15.67 19.00
C CYS A 874 22.92 -15.35 18.30
N GLU A 875 22.93 -15.15 16.97
CA GLU A 875 24.15 -14.76 16.22
C GLU A 875 24.71 -13.41 16.70
N ASP A 876 23.84 -12.46 17.04
CA ASP A 876 24.25 -11.19 17.65
C ASP A 876 24.98 -11.45 18.98
N PHE A 877 24.50 -12.39 19.79
CA PHE A 877 25.10 -12.75 21.09
C PHE A 877 26.52 -13.33 20.97
N GLN A 878 26.82 -14.09 19.91
CA GLN A 878 28.18 -14.58 19.67
C GLN A 878 29.13 -13.44 19.29
N SER A 879 28.68 -12.51 18.43
CA SER A 879 29.44 -11.27 18.15
C SER A 879 29.68 -10.42 19.41
N PHE A 880 28.71 -10.38 20.34
CA PHE A 880 28.83 -9.68 21.62
C PHE A 880 29.91 -10.32 22.53
N LYS A 881 29.96 -11.65 22.58
CA LYS A 881 30.94 -12.40 23.37
C LYS A 881 32.36 -12.25 22.85
N ASP A 882 32.54 -12.29 21.53
CA ASP A 882 33.85 -12.16 20.89
C ASP A 882 34.47 -10.78 21.13
N THR A 883 33.66 -9.71 21.08
CA THR A 883 34.14 -8.33 21.32
C THR A 883 34.57 -8.11 22.79
N LEU A 884 33.93 -8.77 23.75
CA LEU A 884 34.30 -8.71 25.17
C LEU A 884 35.60 -9.47 25.45
N LEU A 885 35.82 -10.59 24.74
CA LEU A 885 37.06 -11.36 24.79
C LEU A 885 38.25 -10.62 24.13
N GLU A 886 37.99 -9.80 23.11
CA GLU A 886 39.03 -8.97 22.48
C GLU A 886 39.53 -7.83 23.37
N LEU A 887 38.70 -7.31 24.29
CA LEU A 887 39.10 -6.30 25.27
C LEU A 887 40.11 -6.84 26.31
N ASP A 888 40.21 -8.16 26.46
CA ASP A 888 41.12 -8.85 27.38
C ASP A 888 42.52 -9.15 26.78
N GLN A 889 42.73 -8.90 25.49
CA GLN A 889 44.03 -9.14 24.86
C GLN A 889 44.94 -7.90 24.87
N PRO A 890 46.22 -8.03 25.27
CA PRO A 890 47.18 -6.93 25.17
C PRO A 890 47.42 -6.56 23.69
N ARG A 891 47.25 -5.28 23.37
CA ARG A 891 47.25 -4.75 21.99
C ARG A 891 48.54 -5.11 21.23
N SER A 892 48.39 -5.85 20.14
CA SER A 892 49.32 -5.74 19.01
C SER A 892 48.79 -4.65 18.06
N GLY A 893 49.64 -3.70 17.67
CA GLY A 893 49.28 -2.46 16.98
C GLY A 893 48.71 -2.63 15.56
N LYS A 894 47.55 -3.26 15.40
CA LYS A 894 46.76 -3.25 14.17
C LYS A 894 45.47 -2.46 14.39
N SER A 895 45.31 -1.42 13.59
CA SER A 895 44.05 -0.67 13.45
C SER A 895 42.96 -1.64 13.00
N ILE A 896 41.96 -1.87 13.86
CA ILE A 896 40.77 -2.63 13.49
C ILE A 896 39.84 -1.66 12.76
N CYS A 897 39.60 -1.93 11.49
CA CYS A 897 38.69 -1.19 10.63
C CYS A 897 37.26 -1.67 10.94
N TYR A 898 36.54 -0.98 11.84
CA TYR A 898 35.11 -1.21 12.01
C TYR A 898 34.32 -0.30 11.08
N THR A 899 33.61 -0.93 10.17
CA THR A 899 32.71 -0.37 9.17
C THR A 899 31.64 0.51 9.83
N ARG A 900 31.39 1.69 9.24
CA ARG A 900 30.30 2.63 9.57
C ARG A 900 28.95 1.91 9.70
N PHE A 901 28.40 1.83 10.91
CA PHE A 901 26.95 1.74 11.14
C PHE A 901 26.46 3.12 11.60
N LEU A 902 26.19 4.00 10.64
CA LEU A 902 25.50 5.27 10.88
C LEU A 902 23.99 5.02 10.82
N VAL A 903 23.35 5.17 11.99
CA VAL A 903 22.09 5.87 12.23
C VAL A 903 21.08 5.88 11.08
N ALA A 904 20.12 4.95 11.12
CA ALA A 904 18.82 5.11 10.48
C ALA A 904 17.80 4.18 11.17
N LYS A 905 17.35 4.55 12.38
CA LYS A 905 16.16 4.00 13.06
C LYS A 905 15.92 4.75 14.37
N CYS A 906 15.58 6.03 14.26
CA CYS A 906 14.88 6.89 15.21
C CYS A 906 14.46 8.17 14.47
#